data_AF-A0A1E4RDW8-F1
#
_entry.id   AF-A0A1E4RDW8-F1
#
_cell.length_a   1.000
_cell.length_b   1.000
_cell.length_c   1.000
_cell.angle_alpha   90.00
_cell.angle_beta   90.00
_cell.angle_gamma   90.00
#
_symmetry.space_group_name_H-M   'P 1'
#
loop_
_entity.id
_entity.type
_entity.pdbx_description
1 polymer ?
#
loop_
_entity_poly.entity_id
_entity_poly.type
_entity_poly.pdbx_seq_one_letter_code
_entity_poly.pdbx_strand_id
1 'polypeptide(L)'
;MAQTRTLDREEPNYFGAGPALLPTSVLQQAAYDLINYNDENLGIGEISHRSKPAIQVIDDTKANLKSLLNIPDTHEVFFMQGGGTTGFSSIVYNLFANYAKKTNGKKGKAAYAVTGSWSKKSAEEAQRLGFDVDIVVNTKDKKFAEIPPYSEWKPIDAESTAYLYVCDNETVHGNEYKDTPAPDYLPEGVELVADMSSNILSKKIDVSKYGLIMAGAQKNIGLAGLTIYIIKKSLLEQPSDEELNKYGIPLPPIAFHYPTVVSNNSAYNTIPIFTCHILKLVTQRLLDNGGLEKQEEINKKKAQVLYEALAKYPNFYRLPVTSESARSNMNVVFTLPSDELEAKFIKEASENKLTGLKGHRSVGGMRASIYNAVTLNSVELLVDFSRLLSRSAVSLAAKNVVSVEEKKKTLDRDNFAKDVQERIARIPISNYRNFSIVAHVDHGKSTLSDRLLELTGVIQPGDANKQVLDKLDVERERGITVKAQTCSMFYKDPETNEDYLLHLVDTPGHVDFRAEVSRSYASCGGALLIVDAAQGVQAQTVANFFLAYSMGLKLIPVINKIDLDSANIPKAIEQVETTFELPREECIPVSAKTGLGVDKIIPTVIRDIPPPTGDPLKPLKLLLVDSWHDPYVGVVMLVHVVDGTVKKGMKLLSAHSDRRYDVKEVGIMYPDKLPMKNIQAGQVAYIIPGMRNPKEAMIGDTFYQYGNHEGLEPLPGFEEPKPMVFVGAFPADGGEFNVMNDHLEYLVLNDRAVTLEKETSNALGLGWRLGFLGSLHASVFKERLEKEYGAKIILTAPTVPYKVIYKNGDEKLVTNPDEFPEDKQKVELLLEPYVEAIMTVPDEFIGTVMSLCENNRGIQKELEYLTTGQVLLKYEIPLAQLVEDFFGKLKGMTKGYASLDYEDAGYRKSDIVKMELCVNTVPQDALTQILHRSQIMARGKENVTKFKEFLRHQLFEVAIQAKVNNKVIARETIKAKRKDVTQKLHAADISRRKKLLERQKEGKKQMKSTGRVNINQEVYQAFLRR
;
A
#
# COMPACT_ATOMS: atom_id res chain seq x y z
N MET A 1 7.92 13.85 -27.52
CA MET A 1 9.26 14.49 -27.60
C MET A 1 10.02 14.13 -26.34
N ALA A 2 11.19 13.51 -26.44
CA ALA A 2 12.00 13.23 -25.27
C ALA A 2 12.51 14.55 -24.70
N GLN A 3 12.12 14.89 -23.46
CA GLN A 3 12.72 16.01 -22.75
C GLN A 3 14.24 15.81 -22.72
N THR A 4 14.99 16.81 -23.20
CA THR A 4 16.45 16.85 -23.09
C THR A 4 16.81 16.78 -21.61
N ARG A 5 17.35 15.65 -21.15
CA ARG A 5 17.74 15.46 -19.74
C ARG A 5 19.07 16.19 -19.50
N THR A 6 19.13 17.04 -18.48
CA THR A 6 20.35 17.74 -18.02
C THR A 6 20.91 17.08 -16.75
N LEU A 7 22.22 17.26 -16.49
CA LEU A 7 22.87 16.94 -15.22
C LEU A 7 22.82 18.10 -14.22
N ASP A 8 22.23 19.24 -14.60
CA ASP A 8 21.97 20.35 -13.68
C ASP A 8 20.90 19.96 -12.65
N ARG A 9 21.21 20.15 -11.38
CA ARG A 9 20.34 19.83 -10.25
C ARG A 9 20.39 20.95 -9.22
N GLU A 10 19.23 21.44 -8.79
CA GLU A 10 19.16 22.27 -7.59
C GLU A 10 19.54 21.44 -6.35
N GLU A 11 20.23 22.03 -5.37
CA GLU A 11 20.56 21.32 -4.14
C GLU A 11 19.28 20.93 -3.39
N PRO A 12 19.03 19.64 -3.12
CA PRO A 12 17.78 19.19 -2.52
C PRO A 12 17.78 19.41 -1.01
N ASN A 13 16.64 19.84 -0.46
CA ASN A 13 16.43 19.97 0.99
C ASN A 13 15.92 18.63 1.57
N TYR A 14 16.82 17.65 1.63
CA TYR A 14 16.53 16.29 2.12
C TYR A 14 17.29 15.97 3.41
N PHE A 15 16.58 15.57 4.45
CA PHE A 15 17.09 15.36 5.82
C PHE A 15 17.03 13.88 6.28
N GLY A 16 16.95 12.94 5.34
CA GLY A 16 16.86 11.51 5.66
C GLY A 16 18.18 10.93 6.17
N ALA A 17 18.10 9.92 7.05
CA ALA A 17 19.29 9.29 7.63
C ALA A 17 20.01 8.27 6.73
N GLY A 18 19.68 8.20 5.45
CA GLY A 18 20.33 7.29 4.51
C GLY A 18 19.40 6.80 3.39
N PRO A 19 19.94 6.51 2.19
CA PRO A 19 21.32 6.77 1.75
C PRO A 19 21.70 8.26 1.79
N ALA A 20 23.00 8.56 1.92
CA ALA A 20 23.51 9.91 2.15
C ALA A 20 23.12 10.86 1.02
N LEU A 21 22.79 12.10 1.37
CA LEU A 21 22.78 13.16 0.39
C LEU A 21 24.22 13.40 -0.09
N LEU A 22 24.42 13.55 -1.41
CA LEU A 22 25.71 13.82 -2.01
C LEU A 22 25.74 15.22 -2.64
N PRO A 23 26.89 15.92 -2.59
CA PRO A 23 27.04 17.22 -3.24
C PRO A 23 26.77 17.12 -4.74
N THR A 24 26.08 18.12 -5.31
CA THR A 24 25.70 18.07 -6.74
C THR A 24 26.92 17.94 -7.66
N SER A 25 28.01 18.65 -7.39
CA SER A 25 29.23 18.56 -8.19
C SER A 25 29.84 17.15 -8.20
N VAL A 26 29.72 16.41 -7.09
CA VAL A 26 30.21 15.02 -6.99
C VAL A 26 29.35 14.11 -7.86
N LEU A 27 28.03 14.29 -7.83
CA LEU A 27 27.11 13.50 -8.65
C LEU A 27 27.27 13.77 -10.14
N GLN A 28 27.50 15.03 -10.52
CA GLN A 28 27.79 15.40 -11.90
C GLN A 28 29.05 14.72 -12.41
N GLN A 29 30.16 14.81 -11.66
CA GLN A 29 31.40 14.13 -12.02
C GLN A 29 31.23 12.61 -12.06
N ALA A 30 30.56 12.03 -11.05
CA ALA A 30 30.29 10.59 -11.01
C ALA A 30 29.43 10.12 -12.19
N ALA A 31 28.49 10.94 -12.69
CA ALA A 31 27.69 10.61 -13.86
C ALA A 31 28.53 10.59 -15.14
N TYR A 32 29.48 11.52 -15.31
CA TYR A 32 30.43 11.49 -16.42
C TYR A 32 31.33 10.25 -16.32
N ASP A 33 31.92 10.01 -15.15
CA ASP A 33 32.84 8.90 -14.91
C ASP A 33 32.16 7.52 -15.04
N LEU A 34 30.84 7.45 -14.81
CA LEU A 34 30.05 6.24 -15.01
C LEU A 34 29.94 5.84 -16.48
N ILE A 35 30.01 6.81 -17.39
CA ILE A 35 29.91 6.59 -18.84
C ILE A 35 31.30 6.50 -19.46
N ASN A 36 32.22 7.36 -19.04
CA ASN A 36 33.57 7.46 -19.58
C ASN A 36 34.54 7.90 -18.49
N TYR A 37 35.29 6.95 -17.94
CA TYR A 37 36.32 7.21 -16.94
C TYR A 37 37.68 7.40 -17.62
N ASN A 38 38.38 8.49 -17.30
CA ASN A 38 39.70 8.82 -17.86
C ASN A 38 39.78 8.84 -19.40
N ASP A 39 38.69 9.17 -20.08
CA ASP A 39 38.61 9.23 -21.55
C ASP A 39 38.96 7.91 -22.27
N GLU A 40 38.82 6.77 -21.58
CA GLU A 40 39.07 5.44 -22.15
C GLU A 40 37.86 4.87 -22.90
N ASN A 41 36.77 5.63 -23.04
CA ASN A 41 35.49 5.20 -23.60
C ASN A 41 34.93 3.96 -22.88
N LEU A 42 35.15 3.89 -21.57
CA LEU A 42 34.73 2.83 -20.66
C LEU A 42 34.33 3.44 -19.31
N GLY A 43 33.19 3.06 -18.76
CA GLY A 43 32.71 3.57 -17.48
C GLY A 43 33.45 2.98 -16.28
N ILE A 44 33.58 3.75 -15.18
CA ILE A 44 34.16 3.26 -13.91
C ILE A 44 33.36 2.06 -13.33
N GLY A 45 32.08 1.91 -13.69
CA GLY A 45 31.27 0.76 -13.30
C GLY A 45 31.59 -0.53 -14.06
N GLU A 46 32.30 -0.42 -15.19
CA GLU A 46 32.59 -1.54 -16.11
C GLU A 46 34.01 -2.09 -15.93
N ILE A 47 34.87 -1.37 -15.21
CA ILE A 47 36.24 -1.83 -14.95
C ILE A 47 36.28 -2.95 -13.91
N SER A 48 37.23 -3.88 -14.09
CA SER A 48 37.48 -4.92 -13.08
C SER A 48 37.97 -4.28 -11.77
N HIS A 49 37.41 -4.71 -10.63
CA HIS A 49 37.85 -4.29 -9.29
C HIS A 49 39.32 -4.64 -8.96
N ARG A 50 39.98 -5.47 -9.79
CA ARG A 50 41.41 -5.83 -9.69
C ARG A 50 42.28 -5.13 -10.74
N SER A 51 41.68 -4.29 -11.57
CA SER A 51 42.42 -3.53 -12.58
C SER A 51 43.24 -2.41 -11.91
N LYS A 52 44.32 -1.96 -12.58
CA LYS A 52 45.13 -0.84 -12.08
C LYS A 52 44.30 0.43 -11.82
N PRO A 53 43.34 0.85 -12.69
CA PRO A 53 42.50 2.00 -12.41
C PRO A 53 41.62 1.83 -11.16
N ALA A 54 41.07 0.63 -10.92
CA ALA A 54 40.28 0.35 -9.73
C ALA A 54 41.14 0.40 -8.45
N ILE A 55 42.34 -0.17 -8.50
CA ILE A 55 43.29 -0.12 -7.38
C ILE A 55 43.68 1.33 -7.08
N GLN A 56 43.93 2.15 -8.11
CA GLN A 56 44.22 3.57 -7.94
C GLN A 56 43.07 4.30 -7.23
N VAL A 57 41.81 4.03 -7.59
CA VAL A 57 40.65 4.63 -6.89
C VAL A 57 40.64 4.25 -5.40
N ILE A 58 40.93 3.00 -5.07
CA ILE A 58 41.03 2.52 -3.68
C ILE A 58 42.14 3.27 -2.95
N ASP A 59 43.33 3.35 -3.54
CA ASP A 59 44.51 3.95 -2.94
C ASP A 59 44.35 5.46 -2.76
N ASP A 60 43.80 6.17 -3.74
CA ASP A 60 43.46 7.60 -3.66
C ASP A 60 42.44 7.85 -2.53
N THR A 61 41.42 6.99 -2.42
CA THR A 61 40.43 7.10 -1.35
C THR A 61 41.08 6.91 0.02
N LYS A 62 41.98 5.92 0.17
CA LYS A 62 42.76 5.71 1.40
C LYS A 62 43.64 6.91 1.71
N ALA A 63 44.33 7.48 0.70
CA ALA A 63 45.19 8.64 0.86
C ALA A 63 44.39 9.87 1.35
N ASN A 64 43.22 10.12 0.76
CA ASN A 64 42.34 11.21 1.18
C ASN A 64 41.86 11.02 2.62
N LEU A 65 41.45 9.80 3.01
CA LEU A 65 41.06 9.49 4.39
C LEU A 65 42.22 9.68 5.37
N LYS A 66 43.43 9.22 5.03
CA LYS A 66 44.64 9.41 5.85
C LYS A 66 44.92 10.90 6.06
N SER A 67 44.83 11.71 5.00
CA SER A 67 45.04 13.15 5.08
C SER A 67 43.96 13.87 5.88
N LEU A 68 42.68 13.52 5.72
CA LEU A 68 41.58 14.20 6.41
C LEU A 68 41.56 13.90 7.91
N LEU A 69 41.81 12.64 8.28
CA LEU A 69 41.69 12.16 9.67
C LEU A 69 43.03 12.11 10.42
N ASN A 70 44.14 12.50 9.79
CA ASN A 70 45.50 12.35 10.34
C ASN A 70 45.76 10.93 10.87
N ILE A 71 45.46 9.92 10.04
CA ILE A 71 45.56 8.51 10.44
C ILE A 71 47.04 8.15 10.62
N PRO A 72 47.47 7.69 11.81
CA PRO A 72 48.86 7.34 12.06
C PRO A 72 49.27 6.06 11.31
N ASP A 73 50.57 5.89 11.07
CA ASP A 73 51.13 4.72 10.38
C ASP A 73 50.92 3.40 11.14
N THR A 74 50.55 3.47 12.42
CA THR A 74 50.14 2.33 13.24
C THR A 74 48.81 1.72 12.79
N HIS A 75 48.05 2.42 11.93
CA HIS A 75 46.73 2.00 11.47
C HIS A 75 46.71 1.72 9.96
N GLU A 76 45.76 0.90 9.55
CA GLU A 76 45.47 0.57 8.17
C GLU A 76 44.02 0.94 7.84
N VAL A 77 43.82 1.45 6.63
CA VAL A 77 42.49 1.76 6.11
C VAL A 77 42.12 0.69 5.09
N PHE A 78 40.94 0.09 5.23
CA PHE A 78 40.44 -0.85 4.22
C PHE A 78 38.92 -0.76 4.10
N PHE A 79 38.39 -1.37 3.05
CA PHE A 79 36.98 -1.32 2.73
C PHE A 79 36.39 -2.71 2.66
N MET A 80 35.13 -2.85 3.06
CA MET A 80 34.35 -4.05 2.87
C MET A 80 32.97 -3.72 2.29
N GLN A 81 32.39 -4.70 1.60
CA GLN A 81 31.03 -4.61 1.11
C GLN A 81 30.02 -4.74 2.26
N GLY A 82 28.94 -3.97 2.21
CA GLY A 82 27.84 -4.03 3.19
C GLY A 82 27.62 -2.71 3.92
N GLY A 83 27.03 -2.79 5.10
CA GLY A 83 26.76 -1.65 5.99
C GLY A 83 26.90 -2.04 7.46
N GLY A 84 26.27 -1.26 8.36
CA GLY A 84 26.46 -1.40 9.80
C GLY A 84 26.22 -2.82 10.34
N THR A 85 25.19 -3.54 9.87
CA THR A 85 24.92 -4.91 10.31
C THR A 85 26.02 -5.89 9.94
N THR A 86 26.60 -5.77 8.75
CA THR A 86 27.78 -6.56 8.35
C THR A 86 28.97 -6.24 9.24
N GLY A 87 29.16 -4.97 9.58
CA GLY A 87 30.22 -4.52 10.49
C GLY A 87 30.05 -5.05 11.90
N PHE A 88 28.83 -5.10 12.44
CA PHE A 88 28.58 -5.66 13.77
C PHE A 88 29.04 -7.11 13.86
N SER A 89 28.72 -7.93 12.85
CA SER A 89 29.19 -9.31 12.80
C SER A 89 30.71 -9.39 12.57
N SER A 90 31.28 -8.61 11.65
CA SER A 90 32.71 -8.73 11.32
C SER A 90 33.63 -8.32 12.46
N ILE A 91 33.26 -7.31 13.24
CA ILE A 91 34.03 -6.82 14.38
C ILE A 91 34.25 -7.93 15.41
N VAL A 92 33.16 -8.57 15.85
CA VAL A 92 33.23 -9.55 16.93
C VAL A 92 34.09 -10.76 16.55
N TYR A 93 33.94 -11.30 15.33
CA TYR A 93 34.76 -12.43 14.86
C TYR A 93 36.26 -12.11 14.87
N ASN A 94 36.65 -10.96 14.31
CA ASN A 94 38.06 -10.63 14.13
C ASN A 94 38.73 -10.22 15.44
N LEU A 95 38.04 -9.46 16.29
CA LEU A 95 38.65 -8.98 17.54
C LEU A 95 38.74 -10.09 18.59
N PHE A 96 37.80 -11.05 18.63
CA PHE A 96 37.97 -12.24 19.47
C PHE A 96 39.12 -13.13 18.97
N ALA A 97 39.28 -13.29 17.66
CA ALA A 97 40.41 -14.03 17.10
C ALA A 97 41.74 -13.37 17.50
N ASN A 98 41.86 -12.05 17.35
CA ASN A 98 43.05 -11.31 17.79
C ASN A 98 43.28 -11.42 19.31
N TYR A 99 42.25 -11.27 20.12
CA TYR A 99 42.35 -11.40 21.56
C TYR A 99 42.85 -12.79 21.99
N ALA A 100 42.37 -13.85 21.34
CA ALA A 100 42.85 -15.20 21.56
C ALA A 100 44.33 -15.36 21.23
N LYS A 101 44.80 -14.70 20.16
CA LYS A 101 46.24 -14.67 19.84
C LYS A 101 47.04 -14.02 20.95
N LYS A 102 46.61 -12.84 21.40
CA LYS A 102 47.27 -12.05 22.46
C LYS A 102 47.31 -12.77 23.81
N THR A 103 46.30 -13.59 24.11
CA THR A 103 46.12 -14.23 25.42
C THR A 103 46.43 -15.73 25.43
N ASN A 104 47.01 -16.25 24.34
CA ASN A 104 47.33 -17.67 24.19
C ASN A 104 46.11 -18.60 24.36
N GLY A 105 44.99 -18.23 23.73
CA GLY A 105 43.79 -19.07 23.58
C GLY A 105 42.62 -18.75 24.51
N LYS A 106 42.65 -17.66 25.28
CA LYS A 106 41.46 -17.24 26.06
C LYS A 106 40.39 -16.65 25.13
N LYS A 107 39.11 -16.90 25.44
CA LYS A 107 37.98 -16.38 24.67
C LYS A 107 37.73 -14.88 24.91
N GLY A 108 37.85 -14.43 26.15
CA GLY A 108 37.54 -13.04 26.53
C GLY A 108 36.05 -12.70 26.39
N LYS A 109 35.71 -11.42 26.58
CA LYS A 109 34.37 -10.84 26.46
C LYS A 109 34.43 -9.53 25.69
N ALA A 110 33.36 -9.18 24.98
CA ALA A 110 33.22 -7.84 24.41
C ALA A 110 32.40 -6.94 25.33
N ALA A 111 32.98 -5.80 25.71
CA ALA A 111 32.28 -4.76 26.45
C ALA A 111 31.49 -3.87 25.47
N TYR A 112 30.23 -3.56 25.79
CA TYR A 112 29.37 -2.69 24.99
C TYR A 112 28.78 -1.56 25.83
N ALA A 113 28.89 -0.33 25.34
CA ALA A 113 28.13 0.81 25.84
C ALA A 113 26.83 0.95 25.03
N VAL A 114 25.70 0.57 25.64
CA VAL A 114 24.37 0.58 25.00
C VAL A 114 23.68 1.90 25.28
N THR A 115 23.97 2.90 24.45
CA THR A 115 23.45 4.27 24.53
C THR A 115 22.45 4.62 23.43
N GLY A 116 22.04 3.64 22.63
CA GLY A 116 20.97 3.76 21.65
C GLY A 116 20.66 2.46 20.91
N SER A 117 19.99 2.60 19.76
CA SER A 117 19.47 1.46 19.00
C SER A 117 20.56 0.70 18.25
N TRP A 118 21.61 1.36 17.76
CA TRP A 118 22.66 0.71 16.97
C TRP A 118 23.67 -0.01 17.85
N SER A 119 24.10 0.61 18.96
CA SER A 119 24.90 -0.04 19.99
C SER A 119 24.20 -1.27 20.57
N LYS A 120 22.90 -1.17 20.85
CA LYS A 120 22.07 -2.33 21.28
C LYS A 120 22.08 -3.46 20.25
N LYS A 121 21.84 -3.15 18.97
CA LYS A 121 21.84 -4.15 17.89
C LYS A 121 23.20 -4.81 17.71
N SER A 122 24.28 -4.06 17.86
CA SER A 122 25.65 -4.61 17.78
C SER A 122 25.93 -5.59 18.93
N ALA A 123 25.51 -5.25 20.15
CA ALA A 123 25.62 -6.14 21.31
C ALA A 123 24.76 -7.41 21.15
N GLU A 124 23.51 -7.26 20.68
CA GLU A 124 22.61 -8.38 20.41
C GLU A 124 23.15 -9.29 19.30
N GLU A 125 23.78 -8.72 18.28
CA GLU A 125 24.41 -9.50 17.20
C GLU A 125 25.59 -10.33 17.72
N ALA A 126 26.46 -9.74 18.55
CA ALA A 126 27.55 -10.48 19.18
C ALA A 126 27.04 -11.65 20.05
N GLN A 127 26.00 -11.41 20.85
CA GLN A 127 25.35 -12.46 21.65
C GLN A 127 24.72 -13.54 20.77
N ARG A 128 24.01 -13.15 19.70
CA ARG A 128 23.37 -14.06 18.74
C ARG A 128 24.39 -14.97 18.05
N LEU A 129 25.60 -14.46 17.81
CA LEU A 129 26.72 -15.20 17.22
C LEU A 129 27.45 -16.09 18.24
N GLY A 130 27.05 -16.09 19.52
CA GLY A 130 27.58 -16.97 20.55
C GLY A 130 28.83 -16.42 21.27
N PHE A 131 29.09 -15.12 21.18
CA PHE A 131 30.18 -14.47 21.90
C PHE A 131 29.71 -13.92 23.25
N ASP A 132 30.60 -13.97 24.25
CA ASP A 132 30.33 -13.40 25.57
C ASP A 132 30.35 -11.87 25.52
N VAL A 133 29.27 -11.26 26.00
CA VAL A 133 29.06 -9.81 25.98
C VAL A 133 28.86 -9.29 27.39
N ASP A 134 29.57 -8.22 27.75
CA ASP A 134 29.36 -7.46 28.97
C ASP A 134 28.79 -6.08 28.62
N ILE A 135 27.70 -5.70 29.26
CA ILE A 135 27.09 -4.37 29.05
C ILE A 135 27.60 -3.45 30.14
N VAL A 136 28.52 -2.56 29.80
CA VAL A 136 29.16 -1.66 30.78
C VAL A 136 28.29 -0.47 31.15
N VAL A 137 27.41 -0.07 30.23
CA VAL A 137 26.36 0.92 30.47
C VAL A 137 25.18 0.61 29.57
N ASN A 138 23.97 0.80 30.09
CA ASN A 138 22.73 0.65 29.34
C ASN A 138 21.76 1.76 29.71
N THR A 139 21.49 2.68 28.80
CA THR A 139 20.59 3.83 29.07
C THR A 139 19.18 3.61 28.52
N LYS A 140 18.80 2.36 28.23
CA LYS A 140 17.47 2.01 27.71
C LYS A 140 16.34 2.38 28.67
N ASP A 141 16.57 2.21 29.97
CA ASP A 141 15.66 2.62 31.06
C ASP A 141 15.39 4.14 31.02
N LYS A 142 16.42 4.93 30.71
CA LYS A 142 16.34 6.37 30.46
C LYS A 142 15.91 6.71 29.02
N LYS A 143 15.33 5.76 28.28
CA LYS A 143 14.92 5.89 26.87
C LYS A 143 16.01 6.39 25.92
N PHE A 144 17.28 6.13 26.26
CA PHE A 144 18.45 6.64 25.56
C PHE A 144 18.48 8.17 25.49
N ALA A 145 18.06 8.88 26.53
CA ALA A 145 18.02 10.35 26.56
C ALA A 145 19.39 11.00 26.88
N GLU A 146 20.37 10.23 27.33
CA GLU A 146 21.66 10.74 27.78
C GLU A 146 22.79 9.71 27.65
N ILE A 147 24.03 10.20 27.74
CA ILE A 147 25.25 9.43 27.93
C ILE A 147 25.77 9.78 29.33
N PRO A 148 25.72 8.86 30.32
CA PRO A 148 26.20 9.13 31.67
C PRO A 148 27.74 9.23 31.68
N PRO A 149 28.32 9.93 32.67
CA PRO A 149 29.77 10.04 32.81
C PRO A 149 30.41 8.66 33.03
N TYR A 150 31.64 8.47 32.56
CA TYR A 150 32.35 7.18 32.64
C TYR A 150 32.50 6.63 34.06
N SER A 151 32.48 7.49 35.09
CA SER A 151 32.50 7.09 36.50
C SER A 151 31.29 6.27 36.95
N GLU A 152 30.17 6.34 36.21
CA GLU A 152 28.95 5.57 36.48
C GLU A 152 28.92 4.24 35.73
N TRP A 153 29.86 4.00 34.82
CA TRP A 153 29.88 2.79 34.00
C TRP A 153 30.49 1.64 34.81
N LYS A 154 30.07 0.41 34.53
CA LYS A 154 30.62 -0.79 35.14
C LYS A 154 32.12 -0.87 34.80
N PRO A 155 33.01 -1.11 35.79
CA PRO A 155 34.44 -1.25 35.53
C PRO A 155 34.76 -2.34 34.50
N ILE A 156 35.76 -2.08 33.66
CA ILE A 156 36.25 -3.01 32.65
C ILE A 156 37.40 -3.84 33.24
N ASP A 157 37.30 -5.16 33.13
CA ASP A 157 38.39 -6.07 33.49
C ASP A 157 39.36 -6.22 32.31
N ALA A 158 40.57 -5.69 32.48
CA ALA A 158 41.63 -5.71 31.46
C ALA A 158 42.08 -7.12 31.08
N GLU A 159 41.95 -8.10 31.98
CA GLU A 159 42.42 -9.47 31.73
C GLU A 159 41.41 -10.33 30.97
N SER A 160 40.13 -9.94 30.95
CA SER A 160 39.05 -10.71 30.33
C SER A 160 38.28 -9.97 29.24
N THR A 161 38.54 -8.68 29.00
CA THR A 161 37.84 -7.88 27.99
C THR A 161 38.67 -7.76 26.71
N ALA A 162 38.07 -8.12 25.57
CA ALA A 162 38.70 -8.02 24.25
C ALA A 162 38.69 -6.59 23.70
N TYR A 163 37.55 -5.90 23.81
CA TYR A 163 37.36 -4.52 23.35
C TYR A 163 36.17 -3.86 24.03
N LEU A 164 36.14 -2.53 24.02
CA LEU A 164 34.97 -1.71 24.34
C LEU A 164 34.35 -1.16 23.05
N TYR A 165 33.08 -1.47 22.78
CA TYR A 165 32.34 -0.95 21.65
C TYR A 165 31.43 0.21 22.03
N VAL A 166 31.49 1.28 21.23
CA VAL A 166 30.59 2.43 21.28
C VAL A 166 30.01 2.71 19.89
N CYS A 167 28.75 3.14 19.83
CA CYS A 167 28.22 3.82 18.65
C CYS A 167 28.42 5.32 18.87
N ASP A 168 29.39 5.92 18.17
CA ASP A 168 29.83 7.30 18.43
C ASP A 168 28.69 8.30 18.20
N ASN A 169 27.78 8.00 17.26
CA ASN A 169 26.60 8.80 16.97
C ASN A 169 25.38 7.94 16.65
N GLU A 170 24.45 7.86 17.60
CA GLU A 170 23.21 7.09 17.55
C GLU A 170 22.16 7.78 16.68
N THR A 171 22.10 7.42 15.41
CA THR A 171 21.20 8.05 14.41
C THR A 171 19.70 7.97 14.75
N VAL A 172 19.27 7.00 15.56
CA VAL A 172 17.85 6.83 15.92
C VAL A 172 17.44 7.80 17.02
N HIS A 173 18.30 8.01 18.02
CA HIS A 173 17.98 8.79 19.22
C HIS A 173 18.61 10.18 19.21
N GLY A 174 19.68 10.38 18.45
CA GLY A 174 20.41 11.65 18.36
C GLY A 174 21.47 11.83 19.45
N ASN A 175 21.99 10.75 20.04
CA ASN A 175 23.10 10.82 20.99
C ASN A 175 24.44 10.80 20.27
N GLU A 176 25.38 11.64 20.70
CA GLU A 176 26.75 11.67 20.18
C GLU A 176 27.78 11.82 21.29
N TYR A 177 28.83 10.99 21.24
CA TYR A 177 29.99 11.12 22.10
C TYR A 177 30.83 12.35 21.71
N LYS A 178 31.21 13.17 22.70
CA LYS A 178 32.06 14.35 22.48
C LYS A 178 33.52 14.09 22.83
N ASP A 179 33.75 13.10 23.67
CA ASP A 179 35.04 12.70 24.19
C ASP A 179 35.18 11.17 24.23
N THR A 180 36.43 10.72 24.24
CA THR A 180 36.78 9.30 24.41
C THR A 180 36.99 8.99 25.88
N PRO A 181 36.74 7.74 26.32
CA PRO A 181 37.06 7.33 27.69
C PRO A 181 38.52 7.62 28.03
N ALA A 182 38.77 8.14 29.23
CA ALA A 182 40.11 8.39 29.72
C ALA A 182 40.79 7.08 30.20
N PRO A 183 42.14 7.07 30.33
CA PRO A 183 42.88 5.86 30.71
C PRO A 183 42.56 5.30 32.11
N ASP A 184 41.94 6.11 32.97
CA ASP A 184 41.43 5.69 34.28
C ASP A 184 40.20 4.77 34.18
N TYR A 185 39.39 4.93 33.13
CA TYR A 185 38.24 4.06 32.87
C TYR A 185 38.56 2.94 31.87
N LEU A 186 39.22 3.25 30.75
CA LEU A 186 39.57 2.26 29.72
C LEU A 186 41.01 1.76 29.98
N PRO A 187 41.19 0.54 30.52
CA PRO A 187 42.51 0.06 30.92
C PRO A 187 43.43 -0.14 29.73
N GLU A 188 44.73 0.03 29.94
CA GLU A 188 45.73 -0.26 28.92
C GLU A 188 45.63 -1.72 28.46
N GLY A 189 45.56 -1.92 27.14
CA GLY A 189 45.44 -3.24 26.53
C GLY A 189 44.02 -3.66 26.13
N VAL A 190 42.98 -2.90 26.50
CA VAL A 190 41.62 -3.03 25.95
C VAL A 190 41.42 -2.00 24.84
N GLU A 191 41.01 -2.45 23.66
CA GLU A 191 40.89 -1.59 22.49
C GLU A 191 39.52 -0.90 22.43
N LEU A 192 39.50 0.40 22.08
CA LEU A 192 38.26 1.14 21.82
C LEU A 192 37.81 0.91 20.36
N VAL A 193 36.55 0.50 20.19
CA VAL A 193 35.92 0.25 18.90
C VAL A 193 34.74 1.19 18.73
N ALA A 194 34.72 1.95 17.63
CA ALA A 194 33.67 2.94 17.38
C ALA A 194 32.95 2.69 16.05
N ASP A 195 31.61 2.65 16.08
CA ASP A 195 30.79 2.87 14.90
C ASP A 195 30.56 4.38 14.70
N MET A 196 31.20 4.92 13.67
CA MET A 196 31.12 6.33 13.28
C MET A 196 30.33 6.52 11.98
N SER A 197 29.50 5.55 11.58
CA SER A 197 28.80 5.59 10.28
C SER A 197 28.12 6.94 10.00
N SER A 198 27.45 7.50 11.01
CA SER A 198 26.64 8.72 10.82
C SER A 198 27.37 10.04 11.10
N ASN A 199 28.64 10.01 11.50
CA ASN A 199 29.41 11.23 11.78
C ASN A 199 30.91 11.13 11.39
N ILE A 200 31.32 10.09 10.66
CA ILE A 200 32.65 9.99 10.06
C ILE A 200 32.90 11.20 9.15
N LEU A 201 34.09 11.81 9.24
CA LEU A 201 34.44 13.07 8.54
C LEU A 201 33.52 14.26 8.85
N SER A 202 32.81 14.26 9.97
CA SER A 202 31.99 15.42 10.41
C SER A 202 32.69 16.32 11.42
N LYS A 203 33.66 15.77 12.15
CA LYS A 203 34.44 16.40 13.22
C LYS A 203 35.87 15.84 13.21
N LYS A 204 36.82 16.57 13.78
CA LYS A 204 38.14 16.03 14.09
C LYS A 204 38.04 14.95 15.14
N ILE A 205 38.83 13.90 14.95
CA ILE A 205 39.00 12.81 15.92
C ILE A 205 40.49 12.48 16.03
N ASP A 206 40.90 12.03 17.20
CA ASP A 206 42.22 11.44 17.40
C ASP A 206 42.14 9.93 17.13
N VAL A 207 42.52 9.52 15.92
CA VAL A 207 42.46 8.12 15.47
C VAL A 207 43.35 7.21 16.32
N SER A 208 44.40 7.74 16.94
CA SER A 208 45.35 6.94 17.74
C SER A 208 44.70 6.29 18.97
N LYS A 209 43.59 6.86 19.47
CA LYS A 209 42.83 6.35 20.61
C LYS A 209 41.92 5.17 20.30
N TYR A 210 41.72 4.86 19.02
CA TYR A 210 40.82 3.80 18.59
C TYR A 210 41.62 2.60 18.10
N GLY A 211 41.27 1.40 18.56
CA GLY A 211 41.75 0.17 17.96
C GLY A 211 41.08 -0.08 16.61
N LEU A 212 39.78 0.24 16.51
CA LEU A 212 39.01 0.11 15.27
C LEU A 212 37.92 1.18 15.14
N ILE A 213 37.86 1.83 13.99
CA ILE A 213 36.72 2.67 13.57
C ILE A 213 36.03 1.97 12.40
N MET A 214 34.72 1.80 12.48
CA MET A 214 33.87 1.30 11.41
C MET A 214 32.87 2.38 10.99
N ALA A 215 32.70 2.59 9.68
CA ALA A 215 31.74 3.56 9.18
C ALA A 215 31.13 3.15 7.83
N GLY A 216 29.82 2.93 7.81
CA GLY A 216 29.07 2.75 6.57
C GLY A 216 28.99 4.06 5.78
N ALA A 217 29.56 4.08 4.57
CA ALA A 217 29.65 5.30 3.76
C ALA A 217 28.28 5.91 3.46
N GLN A 218 27.24 5.07 3.34
CA GLN A 218 25.87 5.42 2.97
C GLN A 218 25.12 6.33 3.92
N LYS A 219 25.71 6.68 5.06
CA LYS A 219 25.10 7.58 6.03
C LYS A 219 25.52 9.02 5.73
N ASN A 220 26.79 9.35 5.86
CA ASN A 220 27.26 10.73 5.79
C ASN A 220 27.99 11.10 4.48
N ILE A 221 28.68 10.16 3.83
CA ILE A 221 29.79 10.50 2.89
C ILE A 221 29.80 9.72 1.57
N GLY A 222 28.82 8.86 1.30
CA GLY A 222 28.84 7.99 0.12
C GLY A 222 27.54 7.26 -0.16
N LEU A 223 27.58 6.32 -1.11
CA LEU A 223 26.45 5.45 -1.45
C LEU A 223 26.41 4.17 -0.61
N ALA A 224 25.26 3.48 -0.68
CA ALA A 224 25.08 2.14 -0.13
C ALA A 224 26.09 1.11 -0.67
N GLY A 225 26.45 0.16 0.19
CA GLY A 225 27.22 -1.03 -0.18
C GLY A 225 28.72 -0.97 0.15
N LEU A 226 29.23 0.13 0.72
CA LEU A 226 30.64 0.25 1.12
C LEU A 226 30.77 0.67 2.59
N THR A 227 31.60 -0.04 3.34
CA THR A 227 31.95 0.27 4.73
C THR A 227 33.45 0.49 4.86
N ILE A 228 33.82 1.55 5.56
CA ILE A 228 35.19 1.96 5.85
C ILE A 228 35.61 1.36 7.18
N TYR A 229 36.82 0.81 7.22
CA TYR A 229 37.46 0.35 8.45
C TYR A 229 38.82 1.03 8.59
N ILE A 230 39.08 1.60 9.76
CA ILE A 230 40.38 2.13 10.16
C ILE A 230 40.82 1.33 11.38
N ILE A 231 41.78 0.43 11.20
CA ILE A 231 42.17 -0.56 12.20
C ILE A 231 43.63 -0.40 12.59
N LYS A 232 43.94 -0.55 13.87
CA LYS A 232 45.33 -0.66 14.35
C LYS A 232 45.95 -1.95 13.82
N LYS A 233 47.14 -1.86 13.22
CA LYS A 233 47.79 -2.98 12.53
C LYS A 233 48.04 -4.19 13.44
N SER A 234 48.26 -3.98 14.74
CA SER A 234 48.41 -5.05 15.72
C SER A 234 47.15 -5.93 15.89
N LEU A 235 45.97 -5.46 15.44
CA LEU A 235 44.72 -6.22 15.49
C LEU A 235 44.51 -7.13 14.27
N LEU A 236 45.44 -7.09 13.30
CA LEU A 236 45.44 -7.98 12.14
C LEU A 236 46.17 -9.31 12.42
N GLU A 237 46.84 -9.43 13.56
CA GLU A 237 47.45 -10.70 13.96
C GLU A 237 46.40 -11.63 14.54
N GLN A 238 46.16 -12.77 13.90
CA GLN A 238 45.17 -13.77 14.33
C GLN A 238 45.79 -15.18 14.32
N PRO A 239 45.29 -16.14 15.12
CA PRO A 239 45.71 -17.54 15.09
C PRO A 239 45.29 -18.21 13.78
N SER A 240 45.85 -19.37 13.47
CA SER A 240 45.38 -20.18 12.35
C SER A 240 43.97 -20.73 12.60
N ASP A 241 43.27 -21.15 11.53
CA ASP A 241 41.96 -21.79 11.66
C ASP A 241 42.01 -23.03 12.57
N GLU A 242 43.10 -23.79 12.56
CA GLU A 242 43.32 -24.94 13.45
C GLU A 242 43.43 -24.51 14.92
N GLU A 243 44.17 -23.43 15.19
CA GLU A 243 44.31 -22.86 16.54
C GLU A 243 42.97 -22.31 17.05
N LEU A 244 42.22 -21.56 16.24
CA LEU A 244 40.91 -21.02 16.61
C LEU A 244 39.91 -22.13 16.94
N ASN A 245 39.87 -23.19 16.13
CA ASN A 245 39.05 -24.37 16.41
C ASN A 245 39.45 -25.04 17.73
N LYS A 246 40.76 -25.16 18.01
CA LYS A 246 41.27 -25.70 19.28
C LYS A 246 40.86 -24.86 20.49
N TYR A 247 40.83 -23.54 20.35
CA TYR A 247 40.37 -22.62 21.40
C TYR A 247 38.84 -22.53 21.51
N GLY A 248 38.11 -23.20 20.61
CA GLY A 248 36.64 -23.14 20.55
C GLY A 248 36.14 -21.73 20.23
N ILE A 249 36.89 -21.00 19.40
CA ILE A 249 36.54 -19.65 18.95
C ILE A 249 36.01 -19.74 17.51
N PRO A 250 34.82 -19.21 17.24
CA PRO A 250 34.25 -19.25 15.90
C PRO A 250 35.16 -18.65 14.83
N LEU A 251 35.31 -19.36 13.70
CA LEU A 251 36.11 -18.88 12.56
C LEU A 251 35.45 -17.66 11.92
N PRO A 252 36.21 -16.57 11.66
CA PRO A 252 35.71 -15.47 10.85
C PRO A 252 35.37 -15.97 9.44
N PRO A 253 34.15 -15.75 8.92
CA PRO A 253 33.85 -16.03 7.53
C PRO A 253 34.86 -15.31 6.63
N ILE A 254 35.38 -15.99 5.61
CA ILE A 254 36.50 -15.47 4.81
C ILE A 254 36.20 -14.12 4.14
N ALA A 255 34.93 -13.84 3.85
CA ALA A 255 34.49 -12.55 3.32
C ALA A 255 34.64 -11.38 4.30
N PHE A 256 34.74 -11.67 5.61
CA PHE A 256 34.88 -10.72 6.70
C PHE A 256 36.23 -10.83 7.43
N HIS A 257 37.12 -11.72 7.00
CA HIS A 257 38.42 -11.93 7.65
C HIS A 257 39.37 -10.76 7.33
N TYR A 258 39.58 -9.87 8.32
CA TYR A 258 40.31 -8.61 8.13
C TYR A 258 41.73 -8.78 7.57
N PRO A 259 42.56 -9.72 8.04
CA PRO A 259 43.90 -9.92 7.48
C PRO A 259 43.89 -10.29 5.99
N THR A 260 42.92 -11.12 5.57
CA THR A 260 42.74 -11.47 4.16
C THR A 260 42.27 -10.26 3.34
N VAL A 261 41.33 -9.47 3.85
CA VAL A 261 40.85 -8.27 3.13
C VAL A 261 41.96 -7.23 3.00
N VAL A 262 42.73 -6.98 4.06
CA VAL A 262 43.85 -6.02 4.07
C VAL A 262 44.97 -6.46 3.12
N SER A 263 45.41 -7.72 3.19
CA SER A 263 46.47 -8.26 2.32
C SER A 263 46.12 -8.22 0.82
N ASN A 264 44.82 -8.14 0.49
CA ASN A 264 44.32 -8.03 -0.87
C ASN A 264 43.88 -6.61 -1.24
N ASN A 265 44.30 -5.59 -0.48
CA ASN A 265 43.94 -4.19 -0.68
C ASN A 265 42.43 -3.95 -0.85
N SER A 266 41.60 -4.60 -0.02
CA SER A 266 40.13 -4.57 -0.08
C SER A 266 39.51 -5.30 -1.30
N ALA A 267 40.31 -5.81 -2.24
CA ALA A 267 39.86 -6.43 -3.48
C ALA A 267 39.72 -7.97 -3.38
N TYR A 268 39.75 -8.54 -2.17
CA TYR A 268 39.48 -9.98 -1.98
C TYR A 268 38.07 -10.34 -2.44
N ASN A 269 37.07 -9.62 -1.91
CA ASN A 269 35.69 -9.65 -2.40
C ASN A 269 35.50 -8.60 -3.51
N THR A 270 34.41 -8.70 -4.27
CA THR A 270 34.07 -7.72 -5.31
C THR A 270 33.60 -6.42 -4.64
N ILE A 271 34.53 -5.49 -4.42
CA ILE A 271 34.24 -4.16 -3.89
C ILE A 271 33.43 -3.33 -4.91
N PRO A 272 32.38 -2.59 -4.49
CA PRO A 272 31.63 -1.73 -5.39
C PRO A 272 32.48 -0.52 -5.77
N ILE A 273 33.25 -0.64 -6.86
CA ILE A 273 34.26 0.35 -7.24
C ILE A 273 33.67 1.73 -7.54
N PHE A 274 32.48 1.80 -8.12
CA PHE A 274 31.78 3.06 -8.35
C PHE A 274 31.41 3.77 -7.02
N THR A 275 30.98 3.01 -6.00
CA THR A 275 30.73 3.56 -4.67
C THR A 275 32.02 4.07 -4.02
N CYS A 276 33.13 3.35 -4.19
CA CYS A 276 34.44 3.78 -3.72
C CYS A 276 34.91 5.06 -4.45
N HIS A 277 34.67 5.16 -5.75
CA HIS A 277 34.99 6.35 -6.54
C HIS A 277 34.18 7.57 -6.10
N ILE A 278 32.88 7.42 -5.79
CA ILE A 278 32.10 8.51 -5.20
C ILE A 278 32.68 8.94 -3.85
N LEU A 279 33.09 7.99 -3.00
CA LEU A 279 33.75 8.31 -1.75
C LEU A 279 35.09 9.05 -1.98
N LYS A 280 35.87 8.67 -2.99
CA LYS A 280 37.06 9.39 -3.44
C LYS A 280 36.74 10.85 -3.77
N LEU A 281 35.70 11.09 -4.58
CA LEU A 281 35.28 12.44 -4.98
C LEU A 281 34.76 13.27 -3.79
N VAL A 282 34.00 12.66 -2.87
CA VAL A 282 33.52 13.35 -1.65
C VAL A 282 34.70 13.75 -0.77
N THR A 283 35.64 12.84 -0.53
CA THR A 283 36.82 13.11 0.30
C THR A 283 37.76 14.13 -0.34
N GLN A 284 37.93 14.09 -1.67
CA GLN A 284 38.68 15.12 -2.39
C GLN A 284 38.03 16.50 -2.23
N ARG A 285 36.71 16.59 -2.43
CA ARG A 285 35.98 17.84 -2.22
C ARG A 285 36.11 18.39 -0.80
N LEU A 286 36.14 17.51 0.22
CA LEU A 286 36.38 17.95 1.60
C LEU A 286 37.77 18.55 1.77
N LEU A 287 38.80 17.96 1.17
CA LEU A 287 40.15 18.53 1.15
C LEU A 287 40.18 19.90 0.47
N ASP A 288 39.60 19.99 -0.73
CA ASP A 288 39.54 21.22 -1.53
C ASP A 288 38.78 22.35 -0.80
N ASN A 289 37.81 22.00 0.04
CA ASN A 289 37.01 22.94 0.80
C ASN A 289 37.63 23.35 2.15
N GLY A 290 38.87 22.98 2.46
CA GLY A 290 39.55 23.37 3.70
C GLY A 290 39.51 22.30 4.81
N GLY A 291 39.26 21.04 4.44
CA GLY A 291 39.38 19.87 5.31
C GLY A 291 38.33 19.78 6.43
N LEU A 292 38.62 18.96 7.43
CA LEU A 292 37.69 18.67 8.53
C LEU A 292 37.45 19.84 9.48
N GLU A 293 38.41 20.77 9.63
CA GLU A 293 38.25 21.95 10.49
C GLU A 293 37.03 22.78 10.08
N LYS A 294 37.00 23.16 8.80
CA LYS A 294 35.91 23.95 8.25
C LYS A 294 34.60 23.17 8.22
N GLN A 295 34.67 21.87 7.90
CA GLN A 295 33.48 21.02 7.89
C GLN A 295 32.86 20.88 9.28
N GLU A 296 33.69 20.75 10.32
CA GLU A 296 33.25 20.70 11.72
C GLU A 296 32.59 22.01 12.16
N GLU A 297 33.18 23.16 11.80
CA GLU A 297 32.59 24.48 12.07
C GLU A 297 31.20 24.60 11.43
N ILE A 298 31.06 24.21 10.16
CA ILE A 298 29.78 24.22 9.43
C ILE A 298 28.76 23.29 10.10
N ASN A 299 29.16 22.08 10.46
CA ASN A 299 28.26 21.10 11.10
C ASN A 299 27.81 21.55 12.49
N LYS A 300 28.71 22.12 13.31
CA LYS A 300 28.37 22.73 14.60
C LYS A 300 27.39 23.88 14.41
N LYS A 301 27.63 24.76 13.44
CA LYS A 301 26.72 25.88 13.14
C LYS A 301 25.33 25.40 12.72
N LYS A 302 25.24 24.39 11.83
CA LYS A 302 23.97 23.77 11.42
C LYS A 302 23.19 23.21 12.62
N ALA A 303 23.86 22.43 13.48
CA ALA A 303 23.23 21.85 14.66
C ALA A 303 22.79 22.95 15.64
N GLN A 304 23.65 23.93 15.90
CA GLN A 304 23.39 25.05 16.80
C GLN A 304 22.14 25.83 16.38
N VAL A 305 22.05 26.30 15.13
CA VAL A 305 20.90 27.10 14.69
C VAL A 305 19.58 26.32 14.78
N LEU A 306 19.61 25.01 14.52
CA LEU A 306 18.43 24.16 14.62
C LEU A 306 18.03 23.90 16.07
N TYR A 307 18.97 23.50 16.95
CA TYR A 307 18.68 23.32 18.37
C TYR A 307 18.21 24.62 19.02
N GLU A 308 18.84 25.76 18.75
CA GLU A 308 18.40 27.07 19.25
C GLU A 308 16.98 27.42 18.78
N ALA A 309 16.63 27.08 17.53
CA ALA A 309 15.28 27.33 17.02
C ALA A 309 14.23 26.44 17.70
N LEU A 310 14.54 25.16 17.92
CA LEU A 310 13.64 24.22 18.60
C LEU A 310 13.50 24.56 20.10
N ALA A 311 14.61 24.87 20.77
CA ALA A 311 14.67 25.21 22.19
C ALA A 311 13.91 26.50 22.55
N LYS A 312 13.67 27.39 21.58
CA LYS A 312 12.78 28.57 21.77
C LYS A 312 11.32 28.20 22.03
N TYR A 313 10.90 26.98 21.69
CA TYR A 313 9.52 26.51 21.85
C TYR A 313 9.47 25.15 22.58
N PRO A 314 9.94 25.05 23.83
CA PRO A 314 10.16 23.77 24.52
C PRO A 314 8.85 23.01 24.84
N ASN A 315 7.72 23.71 24.89
CA ASN A 315 6.39 23.11 25.08
C ASN A 315 5.83 22.50 23.79
N PHE A 316 6.37 22.90 22.63
CA PHE A 316 5.93 22.44 21.31
C PHE A 316 6.92 21.44 20.71
N TYR A 317 8.22 21.73 20.73
CA TYR A 317 9.26 20.79 20.32
C TYR A 317 9.93 20.17 21.53
N ARG A 318 9.71 18.87 21.71
CA ARG A 318 10.38 18.09 22.76
C ARG A 318 11.59 17.38 22.17
N LEU A 319 12.76 17.63 22.76
CA LEU A 319 14.01 16.97 22.40
C LEU A 319 14.16 15.70 23.26
N PRO A 320 14.20 14.48 22.66
CA PRO A 320 14.36 13.24 23.41
C PRO A 320 15.69 13.16 24.15
N VAL A 321 16.75 13.77 23.60
CA VAL A 321 18.05 13.89 24.25
C VAL A 321 18.05 15.13 25.12
N THR A 322 17.92 14.90 26.43
CA THR A 322 17.76 15.96 27.44
C THR A 322 19.10 16.63 27.75
N SER A 323 20.18 15.84 27.80
CA SER A 323 21.53 16.35 28.06
C SER A 323 22.12 17.05 26.83
N GLU A 324 22.45 18.34 26.95
CA GLU A 324 23.03 19.11 25.83
C GLU A 324 24.40 18.57 25.40
N SER A 325 25.19 18.06 26.35
CA SER A 325 26.50 17.48 26.07
C SER A 325 26.42 16.20 25.24
N ALA A 326 25.28 15.50 25.28
CA ALA A 326 25.06 14.27 24.52
C ALA A 326 24.37 14.51 23.16
N ARG A 327 23.95 15.73 22.82
CA ARG A 327 23.21 16.00 21.58
C ARG A 327 24.09 15.86 20.34
N SER A 328 23.57 15.17 19.34
CA SER A 328 24.24 14.98 18.05
C SER A 328 24.33 16.26 17.24
N ASN A 329 25.50 16.51 16.66
CA ASN A 329 25.71 17.55 15.66
C ASN A 329 25.25 17.13 14.25
N MET A 330 24.87 15.87 14.05
CA MET A 330 24.52 15.32 12.74
C MET A 330 23.08 14.81 12.66
N ASN A 331 22.48 14.39 13.78
CA ASN A 331 21.14 13.82 13.84
C ASN A 331 20.30 14.50 14.93
N VAL A 332 19.55 15.53 14.53
CA VAL A 332 18.68 16.27 15.45
C VAL A 332 17.32 15.59 15.50
N VAL A 333 16.97 15.01 16.65
CA VAL A 333 15.68 14.33 16.87
C VAL A 333 14.79 15.20 17.75
N PHE A 334 13.52 15.31 17.37
CA PHE A 334 12.52 16.05 18.12
C PHE A 334 11.13 15.42 17.94
N THR A 335 10.21 15.71 18.85
CA THR A 335 8.82 15.21 18.85
C THR A 335 7.87 16.39 19.03
N LEU A 336 6.64 16.27 18.52
CA LEU A 336 5.57 17.25 18.78
C LEU A 336 4.62 16.70 19.88
N PRO A 337 3.68 17.50 20.40
CA PRO A 337 2.80 17.08 21.49
C PRO A 337 1.83 15.94 21.14
N SER A 338 1.60 15.66 19.85
CA SER A 338 0.69 14.63 19.37
C SER A 338 1.11 14.09 18.00
N ASP A 339 0.79 12.82 17.72
CA ASP A 339 1.09 12.14 16.46
C ASP A 339 0.41 12.83 15.25
N GLU A 340 -0.76 13.43 15.46
CA GLU A 340 -1.45 14.23 14.44
C GLU A 340 -0.63 15.47 14.03
N LEU A 341 -0.02 16.16 15.00
CA LEU A 341 0.84 17.29 14.74
C LEU A 341 2.15 16.87 14.07
N GLU A 342 2.69 15.70 14.40
CA GLU A 342 3.86 15.13 13.71
C GLU A 342 3.53 14.80 12.25
N ALA A 343 2.39 14.16 11.99
CA ALA A 343 1.92 13.86 10.63
C ALA A 343 1.71 15.14 9.82
N LYS A 344 1.12 16.17 10.44
CA LYS A 344 0.92 17.49 9.84
C LYS A 344 2.26 18.18 9.55
N PHE A 345 3.19 18.20 10.51
CA PHE A 345 4.55 18.76 10.32
C PHE A 345 5.23 18.12 9.11
N ILE A 346 5.21 16.79 9.01
CA ILE A 346 5.84 16.06 7.91
C ILE A 346 5.18 16.39 6.56
N LYS A 347 3.85 16.47 6.52
CA LYS A 347 3.10 16.81 5.31
C LYS A 347 3.43 18.23 4.83
N GLU A 348 3.29 19.22 5.71
CA GLU A 348 3.56 20.63 5.37
C GLU A 348 5.03 20.87 5.04
N ALA A 349 5.97 20.20 5.73
CA ALA A 349 7.38 20.24 5.39
C ALA A 349 7.63 19.70 3.97
N SER A 350 6.98 18.58 3.61
CA SER A 350 7.07 18.00 2.27
C SER A 350 6.51 18.92 1.19
N GLU A 351 5.41 19.61 1.44
CA GLU A 351 4.83 20.63 0.55
C GLU A 351 5.80 21.81 0.33
N ASN A 352 6.62 22.13 1.35
CA ASN A 352 7.70 23.13 1.27
C ASN A 352 9.04 22.56 0.77
N LYS A 353 9.04 21.38 0.15
CA LYS A 353 10.25 20.66 -0.35
C LYS A 353 11.27 20.30 0.75
N LEU A 354 10.90 20.32 2.02
CA LEU A 354 11.71 19.86 3.16
C LEU A 354 11.37 18.40 3.47
N THR A 355 12.11 17.47 2.87
CA THR A 355 11.74 16.03 2.87
C THR A 355 12.69 15.19 3.71
N GLY A 356 12.31 13.95 4.03
CA GLY A 356 13.16 13.02 4.79
C GLY A 356 13.17 13.20 6.31
N LEU A 357 12.25 14.01 6.85
CA LEU A 357 12.21 14.36 8.28
C LEU A 357 11.54 13.31 9.17
N LYS A 358 10.87 12.30 8.62
CA LYS A 358 10.17 11.28 9.42
C LYS A 358 11.16 10.50 10.29
N GLY A 359 10.85 10.41 11.59
CA GLY A 359 11.61 9.66 12.57
C GLY A 359 11.58 8.15 12.34
N HIS A 360 12.41 7.42 13.08
CA HIS A 360 12.44 5.96 12.97
C HIS A 360 11.23 5.33 13.69
N ARG A 361 10.69 4.25 13.12
CA ARG A 361 9.48 3.55 13.64
C ARG A 361 9.53 3.18 15.14
N SER A 362 10.72 2.98 15.69
CA SER A 362 10.90 2.59 17.10
C SER A 362 10.86 3.75 18.09
N VAL A 363 10.94 5.00 17.62
CA VAL A 363 10.96 6.20 18.47
C VAL A 363 9.86 7.21 18.12
N GLY A 364 9.27 7.15 16.93
CA GLY A 364 8.33 8.17 16.45
C GLY A 364 9.02 9.50 16.17
N GLY A 365 8.26 10.59 16.06
CA GLY A 365 8.83 11.93 15.93
C GLY A 365 9.41 12.28 14.57
N MET A 366 10.22 13.34 14.59
CA MET A 366 10.99 13.81 13.45
C MET A 366 12.48 13.67 13.75
N ARG A 367 13.24 13.47 12.68
CA ARG A 367 14.69 13.48 12.70
C ARG A 367 15.20 14.25 11.49
N ALA A 368 15.96 15.30 11.76
CA ALA A 368 16.74 15.99 10.76
C ALA A 368 18.18 15.45 10.76
N SER A 369 18.51 14.60 9.78
CA SER A 369 19.89 14.19 9.53
C SER A 369 20.61 15.24 8.69
N ILE A 370 21.34 16.12 9.37
CA ILE A 370 22.03 17.29 8.81
C ILE A 370 23.48 16.96 8.38
N TYR A 371 23.62 15.87 7.64
CA TYR A 371 24.89 15.33 7.15
C TYR A 371 25.73 16.33 6.34
N ASN A 372 27.00 16.02 6.06
CA ASN A 372 27.98 16.95 5.49
C ASN A 372 27.48 17.67 4.23
N ALA A 373 26.77 16.96 3.34
CA ALA A 373 26.23 17.52 2.11
C ALA A 373 24.98 18.40 2.30
N VAL A 374 24.29 18.30 3.44
CA VAL A 374 23.16 19.20 3.77
C VAL A 374 23.73 20.58 4.05
N THR A 375 23.29 21.56 3.28
CA THR A 375 23.80 22.93 3.35
C THR A 375 23.25 23.68 4.58
N LEU A 376 23.95 24.73 5.01
CA LEU A 376 23.44 25.60 6.07
C LEU A 376 22.11 26.25 5.66
N ASN A 377 21.99 26.68 4.40
CA ASN A 377 20.76 27.24 3.86
C ASN A 377 19.56 26.27 3.96
N SER A 378 19.77 24.98 3.66
CA SER A 378 18.73 23.96 3.84
C SER A 378 18.27 23.88 5.30
N VAL A 379 19.21 23.93 6.25
CA VAL A 379 18.89 23.93 7.69
C VAL A 379 18.19 25.22 8.10
N GLU A 380 18.57 26.38 7.57
CA GLU A 380 17.91 27.67 7.81
C GLU A 380 16.46 27.67 7.31
N LEU A 381 16.20 27.09 6.13
CA LEU A 381 14.82 26.88 5.63
C LEU A 381 13.99 26.00 6.57
N LEU A 382 14.58 24.93 7.11
CA LEU A 382 13.92 24.08 8.11
C LEU A 382 13.67 24.83 9.43
N VAL A 383 14.61 25.68 9.85
CA VAL A 383 14.47 26.54 11.03
C VAL A 383 13.32 27.53 10.84
N ASP A 384 13.24 28.19 9.69
CA ASP A 384 12.19 29.16 9.40
C ASP A 384 10.82 28.49 9.32
N PHE A 385 10.73 27.33 8.66
CA PHE A 385 9.53 26.50 8.69
C PHE A 385 9.13 26.11 10.12
N SER A 386 10.09 25.63 10.92
CA SER A 386 9.83 25.21 12.30
C SER A 386 9.39 26.40 13.19
N ARG A 387 9.92 27.59 12.95
CA ARG A 387 9.51 28.83 13.64
C ARG A 387 8.12 29.28 13.21
N LEU A 388 7.80 29.23 11.91
CA LEU A 388 6.50 29.62 11.39
C LEU A 388 5.40 28.74 11.98
N LEU A 389 5.59 27.42 11.94
CA LEU A 389 4.64 26.47 12.50
C LEU A 389 4.45 26.67 14.00
N SER A 390 5.55 26.90 14.74
CA SER A 390 5.49 27.19 16.18
C SER A 390 4.84 28.51 16.48
N ARG A 391 5.03 29.57 15.68
CA ARG A 391 4.36 30.86 15.88
C ARG A 391 2.87 30.76 15.60
N SER A 392 2.48 30.02 14.57
CA SER A 392 1.08 29.71 14.31
C SER A 392 0.48 28.90 15.45
N ALA A 393 1.18 27.86 15.93
CA ALA A 393 0.75 27.01 17.04
C ALA A 393 0.76 27.73 18.40
N VAL A 394 1.71 28.64 18.66
CA VAL A 394 1.81 29.46 19.88
C VAL A 394 0.87 30.65 19.84
N SER A 395 0.53 31.20 18.66
CA SER A 395 -0.59 32.13 18.48
C SER A 395 -1.93 31.43 18.75
N LEU A 396 -2.04 30.14 18.38
CA LEU A 396 -3.16 29.27 18.72
C LEU A 396 -3.17 28.80 20.19
N ALA A 397 -2.00 28.69 20.84
CA ALA A 397 -1.84 28.26 22.24
C ALA A 397 -1.81 29.41 23.26
N ALA A 398 -1.43 30.63 22.86
CA ALA A 398 -1.65 31.86 23.63
C ALA A 398 -3.15 32.22 23.69
N LYS A 399 -3.95 31.66 22.76
CA LYS A 399 -5.41 31.62 22.88
C LYS A 399 -5.93 30.49 23.79
N ASN A 400 -5.08 29.59 24.27
CA ASN A 400 -5.49 28.42 25.05
C ASN A 400 -4.53 28.07 26.20
N VAL A 401 -4.62 28.83 27.32
CA VAL A 401 -4.38 28.28 28.67
C VAL A 401 -5.51 28.75 29.59
N VAL A 402 -6.46 27.82 29.73
CA VAL A 402 -7.50 27.61 30.74
C VAL A 402 -8.68 28.60 30.82
N SER A 403 -9.84 27.97 30.58
CA SER A 403 -11.23 28.36 30.82
C SER A 403 -11.85 29.25 29.75
N VAL A 404 -13.00 28.80 29.24
CA VAL A 404 -13.90 29.41 28.25
C VAL A 404 -13.76 28.90 26.80
N GLU A 405 -12.58 28.76 26.18
CA GLU A 405 -12.53 28.50 24.70
C GLU A 405 -12.75 27.06 24.21
N GLU A 406 -12.27 26.01 24.90
CA GLU A 406 -12.68 24.63 24.58
C GLU A 406 -14.13 24.36 24.95
N LYS A 407 -14.60 24.91 26.09
CA LYS A 407 -16.04 24.97 26.38
C LYS A 407 -16.80 25.72 25.30
N LYS A 408 -16.22 26.73 24.64
CA LYS A 408 -16.83 27.49 23.53
C LYS A 408 -16.77 26.76 22.20
N LYS A 409 -15.80 25.87 21.93
CA LYS A 409 -15.77 25.04 20.71
C LYS A 409 -16.66 23.81 20.84
N THR A 410 -16.73 23.20 22.02
CA THR A 410 -17.74 22.17 22.32
C THR A 410 -19.11 22.81 22.45
N LEU A 411 -19.25 23.99 23.09
CA LEU A 411 -20.49 24.79 22.99
C LEU A 411 -20.76 25.24 21.56
N ASP A 412 -19.79 25.64 20.74
CA ASP A 412 -20.06 26.09 19.36
C ASP A 412 -20.48 24.92 18.51
N ARG A 413 -19.91 23.72 18.70
CA ARG A 413 -20.33 22.52 17.99
C ARG A 413 -21.66 21.99 18.51
N ASP A 414 -21.90 22.04 19.82
CA ASP A 414 -23.18 21.65 20.44
C ASP A 414 -24.27 22.70 20.15
N ASN A 415 -23.94 23.99 20.11
CA ASN A 415 -24.82 25.09 19.71
C ASN A 415 -25.08 25.01 18.21
N PHE A 416 -24.06 24.75 17.39
CA PHE A 416 -24.25 24.54 15.95
C PHE A 416 -25.10 23.30 15.66
N ALA A 417 -24.83 22.18 16.33
CA ALA A 417 -25.68 20.98 16.24
C ALA A 417 -27.10 21.25 16.73
N LYS A 418 -27.25 22.05 17.80
CA LYS A 418 -28.55 22.49 18.31
C LYS A 418 -29.26 23.43 17.34
N ASP A 419 -28.57 24.39 16.73
CA ASP A 419 -29.10 25.32 15.74
C ASP A 419 -29.55 24.57 14.49
N VAL A 420 -28.74 23.60 14.03
CA VAL A 420 -29.09 22.69 12.94
C VAL A 420 -30.30 21.83 13.31
N GLN A 421 -30.34 21.25 14.51
CA GLN A 421 -31.48 20.48 15.00
C GLN A 421 -32.75 21.34 15.10
N GLU A 422 -32.65 22.56 15.62
CA GLU A 422 -33.75 23.50 15.72
C GLU A 422 -34.24 23.94 14.33
N ARG A 423 -33.34 24.11 13.36
CA ARG A 423 -33.69 24.37 11.97
C ARG A 423 -34.44 23.19 11.35
N ILE A 424 -33.92 21.97 11.47
CA ILE A 424 -34.58 20.73 11.00
C ILE A 424 -35.99 20.61 11.60
N ALA A 425 -36.14 20.87 12.91
CA ALA A 425 -37.42 20.77 13.60
C ALA A 425 -38.47 21.80 13.12
N ARG A 426 -38.04 22.91 12.51
CA ARG A 426 -38.94 23.92 11.92
C ARG A 426 -39.32 23.60 10.47
N ILE A 427 -38.54 22.76 9.79
CA ILE A 427 -38.80 22.37 8.41
C ILE A 427 -39.85 21.24 8.42
N PRO A 428 -41.04 21.44 7.82
CA PRO A 428 -42.04 20.38 7.71
C PRO A 428 -41.54 19.26 6.78
N ILE A 429 -42.02 18.03 6.98
CA ILE A 429 -41.63 16.88 6.14
C ILE A 429 -41.97 17.09 4.65
N SER A 430 -42.98 17.92 4.35
CA SER A 430 -43.32 18.35 2.99
C SER A 430 -42.18 19.10 2.29
N ASN A 431 -41.23 19.63 3.05
CA ASN A 431 -40.07 20.39 2.56
C ASN A 431 -38.78 19.55 2.64
N TYR A 432 -38.88 18.23 2.82
CA TYR A 432 -37.74 17.32 2.73
C TYR A 432 -37.62 16.77 1.31
N ARG A 433 -36.41 16.61 0.79
CA ARG A 433 -36.16 15.94 -0.50
C ARG A 433 -35.01 14.95 -0.37
N ASN A 434 -35.27 13.69 -0.68
CA ASN A 434 -34.25 12.66 -0.73
C ASN A 434 -34.00 12.33 -2.19
N PHE A 435 -32.77 12.51 -2.66
CA PHE A 435 -32.44 12.24 -4.05
C PHE A 435 -31.06 11.67 -4.23
N SER A 436 -30.89 10.90 -5.29
CA SER A 436 -29.59 10.36 -5.70
C SER A 436 -29.09 11.02 -6.98
N ILE A 437 -27.84 10.73 -7.35
CA ILE A 437 -27.29 11.09 -8.64
C ILE A 437 -27.02 9.82 -9.43
N VAL A 438 -27.50 9.80 -10.67
CA VAL A 438 -27.36 8.73 -11.65
C VAL A 438 -26.55 9.25 -12.82
N ALA A 439 -25.41 8.63 -13.10
CA ALA A 439 -24.53 9.07 -14.17
C ALA A 439 -23.74 7.89 -14.74
N HIS A 440 -23.27 8.02 -15.98
CA HIS A 440 -22.17 7.19 -16.48
C HIS A 440 -20.86 7.61 -15.82
N VAL A 441 -19.86 6.72 -15.83
CA VAL A 441 -18.49 7.08 -15.43
C VAL A 441 -18.04 8.32 -16.19
N ASP A 442 -17.33 9.21 -15.50
CA ASP A 442 -16.82 10.48 -16.01
C ASP A 442 -17.86 11.51 -16.47
N HIS A 443 -19.17 11.28 -16.36
CA HIS A 443 -20.17 12.32 -16.67
C HIS A 443 -20.22 13.47 -15.64
N GLY A 444 -19.42 13.41 -14.58
CA GLY A 444 -19.22 14.49 -13.62
C GLY A 444 -20.10 14.44 -12.37
N LYS A 445 -20.48 13.24 -11.92
CA LYS A 445 -21.28 12.99 -10.69
C LYS A 445 -20.65 13.59 -9.43
N SER A 446 -19.41 13.22 -9.11
CA SER A 446 -18.73 13.73 -7.91
C SER A 446 -18.53 15.25 -7.97
N THR A 447 -18.14 15.78 -9.13
CA THR A 447 -17.98 17.22 -9.33
C THR A 447 -19.29 17.98 -9.16
N LEU A 448 -20.41 17.43 -9.66
CA LEU A 448 -21.71 18.06 -9.45
C LEU A 448 -22.12 18.04 -7.98
N SER A 449 -21.88 16.91 -7.30
CA SER A 449 -22.13 16.77 -5.86
C SER A 449 -21.40 17.84 -5.06
N ASP A 450 -20.11 18.06 -5.32
CA ASP A 450 -19.32 19.11 -4.65
C ASP A 450 -19.94 20.49 -4.88
N ARG A 451 -20.37 20.81 -6.11
CA ARG A 451 -21.02 22.11 -6.40
C ARG A 451 -22.32 22.29 -5.64
N LEU A 452 -23.13 21.25 -5.49
CA LEU A 452 -24.35 21.30 -4.68
C LEU A 452 -24.03 21.57 -3.19
N LEU A 453 -22.96 20.95 -2.67
CA LEU A 453 -22.49 21.17 -1.31
C LEU A 453 -21.93 22.58 -1.09
N GLU A 454 -21.23 23.14 -2.08
CA GLU A 454 -20.73 24.53 -2.04
C GLU A 454 -21.89 25.53 -2.07
N LEU A 455 -22.86 25.33 -2.97
CA LEU A 455 -24.02 26.22 -3.11
C LEU A 455 -24.89 26.26 -1.86
N THR A 456 -24.97 25.15 -1.13
CA THR A 456 -25.71 25.06 0.13
C THR A 456 -24.88 25.46 1.35
N GLY A 457 -23.61 25.85 1.15
CA GLY A 457 -22.70 26.29 2.21
C GLY A 457 -22.24 25.16 3.15
N VAL A 458 -22.43 23.89 2.76
CA VAL A 458 -21.93 22.73 3.51
C VAL A 458 -20.41 22.66 3.45
N ILE A 459 -19.83 23.00 2.29
CA ILE A 459 -18.38 23.09 2.09
C ILE A 459 -17.98 24.45 1.55
N GLN A 460 -16.74 24.86 1.83
CA GLN A 460 -16.17 26.12 1.30
C GLN A 460 -15.65 25.92 -0.13
N PRO A 461 -15.91 26.86 -1.07
CA PRO A 461 -15.38 26.80 -2.42
C PRO A 461 -13.84 26.82 -2.46
N GLY A 462 -13.20 25.95 -3.23
CA GLY A 462 -11.75 25.99 -3.46
C GLY A 462 -11.09 24.67 -3.84
N ASP A 463 -9.83 24.73 -4.31
CA ASP A 463 -9.08 23.56 -4.81
C ASP A 463 -8.73 22.51 -3.73
N ALA A 464 -8.85 22.85 -2.45
CA ALA A 464 -8.56 21.95 -1.33
C ALA A 464 -9.64 20.88 -1.08
N ASN A 465 -10.85 21.06 -1.63
CA ASN A 465 -12.05 20.24 -1.36
C ASN A 465 -12.67 19.64 -2.63
N LYS A 466 -11.87 18.99 -3.49
CA LYS A 466 -12.39 18.27 -4.66
C LYS A 466 -12.81 16.86 -4.27
N GLN A 467 -13.97 16.43 -4.76
CA GLN A 467 -14.58 15.10 -4.58
C GLN A 467 -14.74 14.73 -3.11
N VAL A 468 -15.49 15.54 -2.36
CA VAL A 468 -15.60 15.43 -0.88
C VAL A 468 -16.29 14.13 -0.44
N LEU A 469 -17.22 13.64 -1.26
CA LEU A 469 -17.94 12.39 -1.01
C LEU A 469 -17.10 11.16 -1.40
N ASP A 470 -16.12 11.28 -2.29
CA ASP A 470 -15.20 10.18 -2.61
C ASP A 470 -14.17 10.07 -1.48
N LYS A 471 -14.47 9.23 -0.49
CA LYS A 471 -13.67 9.06 0.73
C LYS A 471 -12.51 8.07 0.53
N LEU A 472 -12.59 7.16 -0.44
CA LEU A 472 -11.54 6.18 -0.72
C LEU A 472 -10.60 6.66 -1.84
N ASP A 473 -9.30 6.42 -1.70
CA ASP A 473 -8.32 6.79 -2.73
C ASP A 473 -8.56 6.09 -4.08
N VAL A 474 -9.09 4.86 -4.04
CA VAL A 474 -9.48 4.10 -5.24
C VAL A 474 -10.66 4.74 -5.99
N GLU A 475 -11.57 5.43 -5.29
CA GLU A 475 -12.72 6.11 -5.89
C GLU A 475 -12.25 7.30 -6.72
N ARG A 476 -11.34 8.10 -6.14
CA ARG A 476 -10.75 9.29 -6.77
C ARG A 476 -9.92 8.97 -8.01
N GLU A 477 -9.11 7.91 -7.95
CA GLU A 477 -8.25 7.54 -9.09
C GLU A 477 -9.02 6.92 -10.25
N ARG A 478 -10.00 6.07 -9.97
CA ARG A 478 -10.81 5.40 -11.01
C ARG A 478 -11.99 6.26 -11.48
N GLY A 479 -12.30 7.36 -10.80
CA GLY A 479 -13.47 8.20 -11.10
C GLY A 479 -14.80 7.47 -10.89
N ILE A 480 -14.82 6.49 -9.97
CA ILE A 480 -16.01 5.69 -9.65
C ILE A 480 -16.34 5.84 -8.16
N THR A 481 -17.62 5.75 -7.82
CA THR A 481 -18.05 5.61 -6.43
C THR A 481 -18.26 4.14 -6.14
N VAL A 482 -17.62 3.65 -5.08
CA VAL A 482 -17.65 2.24 -4.67
C VAL A 482 -18.66 2.05 -3.55
N LYS A 483 -18.80 3.02 -2.65
CA LYS A 483 -19.77 2.97 -1.55
C LYS A 483 -20.77 4.11 -1.60
N ALA A 484 -22.00 3.83 -1.17
CA ALA A 484 -23.00 4.88 -1.02
C ALA A 484 -22.55 5.88 0.05
N GLN A 485 -22.53 7.17 -0.30
CA GLN A 485 -22.19 8.24 0.62
C GLN A 485 -23.37 9.20 0.69
N THR A 486 -23.74 9.64 1.90
CA THR A 486 -24.82 10.61 2.05
C THR A 486 -24.29 11.93 2.59
N CYS A 487 -24.92 13.03 2.17
CA CYS A 487 -24.73 14.32 2.76
C CYS A 487 -26.07 15.06 2.83
N SER A 488 -26.33 15.68 3.97
CA SER A 488 -27.48 16.55 4.18
C SER A 488 -27.10 17.97 3.80
N MET A 489 -28.04 18.69 3.21
CA MET A 489 -27.88 20.09 2.81
C MET A 489 -29.10 20.88 3.25
N PHE A 490 -28.88 22.14 3.61
CA PHE A 490 -29.97 23.07 3.86
C PHE A 490 -30.04 24.08 2.72
N TYR A 491 -31.25 24.26 2.18
CA TYR A 491 -31.50 25.27 1.18
C TYR A 491 -32.59 26.20 1.66
N LYS A 492 -32.33 27.51 1.57
CA LYS A 492 -33.33 28.53 1.83
C LYS A 492 -33.77 29.10 0.50
N ASP A 493 -35.01 28.85 0.14
CA ASP A 493 -35.55 29.30 -1.14
C ASP A 493 -35.63 30.85 -1.13
N PRO A 494 -34.95 31.54 -2.06
CA PRO A 494 -34.96 32.99 -2.11
C PRO A 494 -36.32 33.58 -2.51
N GLU A 495 -37.19 32.83 -3.18
CA GLU A 495 -38.50 33.30 -3.63
C GLU A 495 -39.56 33.15 -2.53
N THR A 496 -39.65 31.97 -1.92
CA THR A 496 -40.64 31.67 -0.87
C THR A 496 -40.14 31.98 0.55
N ASN A 497 -38.82 32.16 0.73
CA ASN A 497 -38.15 32.32 2.01
C ASN A 497 -38.36 31.11 2.97
N GLU A 498 -38.77 29.97 2.44
CA GLU A 498 -38.91 28.70 3.16
C GLU A 498 -37.59 27.94 3.22
N ASP A 499 -37.38 27.19 4.31
CA ASP A 499 -36.24 26.29 4.47
C ASP A 499 -36.61 24.87 4.00
N TYR A 500 -35.65 24.22 3.34
CA TYR A 500 -35.72 22.86 2.83
C TYR A 500 -34.56 22.03 3.36
N LEU A 501 -34.84 20.76 3.67
CA LEU A 501 -33.83 19.76 4.03
C LEU A 501 -33.64 18.80 2.86
N LEU A 502 -32.42 18.73 2.34
CA LEU A 502 -32.09 17.93 1.18
C LEU A 502 -31.11 16.85 1.59
N HIS A 503 -31.44 15.58 1.30
CA HIS A 503 -30.55 14.45 1.50
C HIS A 503 -30.05 13.98 0.13
N LEU A 504 -28.76 14.20 -0.14
CA LEU A 504 -28.08 13.64 -1.29
C LEU A 504 -27.55 12.25 -0.92
N VAL A 505 -27.88 11.25 -1.72
CA VAL A 505 -27.33 9.90 -1.65
C VAL A 505 -26.51 9.64 -2.91
N ASP A 506 -25.20 9.69 -2.78
CA ASP A 506 -24.29 9.40 -3.88
C ASP A 506 -24.18 7.88 -4.07
N THR A 507 -24.47 7.39 -5.28
CA THR A 507 -24.61 5.94 -5.54
C THR A 507 -23.51 5.39 -6.44
N PRO A 508 -23.10 4.12 -6.29
CA PRO A 508 -22.21 3.46 -7.23
C PRO A 508 -22.79 3.43 -8.66
N GLY A 509 -21.92 3.50 -9.68
CA GLY A 509 -22.35 3.52 -11.09
C GLY A 509 -22.25 2.18 -11.82
N HIS A 510 -21.76 1.13 -11.15
CA HIS A 510 -21.40 -0.15 -11.79
C HIS A 510 -22.30 -1.31 -11.37
N VAL A 511 -22.52 -2.27 -12.28
CA VAL A 511 -23.44 -3.42 -12.13
C VAL A 511 -23.07 -4.35 -10.96
N ASP A 512 -21.78 -4.58 -10.70
CA ASP A 512 -21.29 -5.36 -9.54
C ASP A 512 -21.80 -4.83 -8.18
N PHE A 513 -22.22 -3.56 -8.10
CA PHE A 513 -22.76 -2.94 -6.88
C PHE A 513 -24.28 -2.70 -6.97
N ARG A 514 -24.99 -3.36 -7.89
CA ARG A 514 -26.44 -3.16 -8.12
C ARG A 514 -27.28 -3.27 -6.85
N ALA A 515 -26.98 -4.25 -5.98
CA ALA A 515 -27.70 -4.41 -4.72
C ALA A 515 -27.57 -3.17 -3.82
N GLU A 516 -26.41 -2.51 -3.80
CA GLU A 516 -26.20 -1.24 -3.08
C GLU A 516 -26.90 -0.07 -3.76
N VAL A 517 -26.87 -0.02 -5.09
CA VAL A 517 -27.54 1.01 -5.89
C VAL A 517 -29.05 0.98 -5.67
N SER A 518 -29.67 -0.20 -5.78
CA SER A 518 -31.11 -0.37 -5.56
C SER A 518 -31.53 0.05 -4.15
N ARG A 519 -30.78 -0.35 -3.11
CA ARG A 519 -31.09 0.06 -1.73
C ARG A 519 -30.91 1.55 -1.49
N SER A 520 -29.93 2.17 -2.15
CA SER A 520 -29.76 3.63 -2.10
C SER A 520 -30.95 4.34 -2.77
N TYR A 521 -31.43 3.82 -3.90
CA TYR A 521 -32.63 4.34 -4.57
C TYR A 521 -33.89 4.19 -3.73
N ALA A 522 -34.01 3.10 -2.97
CA ALA A 522 -35.13 2.90 -2.05
C ALA A 522 -35.22 3.95 -0.92
N SER A 523 -34.13 4.70 -0.65
CA SER A 523 -34.13 5.81 0.30
C SER A 523 -34.47 7.18 -0.31
N CYS A 524 -34.68 7.23 -1.64
CA CYS A 524 -34.87 8.45 -2.42
C CYS A 524 -36.28 8.55 -3.02
N GLY A 525 -36.77 9.76 -3.25
CA GLY A 525 -37.99 10.04 -4.01
C GLY A 525 -37.73 10.41 -5.48
N GLY A 526 -36.47 10.73 -5.82
CA GLY A 526 -36.07 11.06 -7.18
C GLY A 526 -34.55 10.97 -7.39
N ALA A 527 -34.11 11.21 -8.61
CA ALA A 527 -32.69 11.21 -8.93
C ALA A 527 -32.32 12.21 -10.05
N LEU A 528 -31.11 12.75 -9.99
CA LEU A 528 -30.52 13.56 -11.05
C LEU A 528 -29.89 12.64 -12.10
N LEU A 529 -30.40 12.65 -13.32
CA LEU A 529 -29.87 11.88 -14.45
C LEU A 529 -28.86 12.72 -15.23
N ILE A 530 -27.56 12.48 -15.00
CA ILE A 530 -26.50 13.27 -15.62
C ILE A 530 -26.08 12.68 -16.97
N VAL A 531 -26.15 13.52 -18.00
CA VAL A 531 -25.70 13.23 -19.36
C VAL A 531 -24.62 14.25 -19.75
N ASP A 532 -23.47 13.79 -20.23
CA ASP A 532 -22.40 14.65 -20.71
C ASP A 532 -22.80 15.28 -22.06
N ALA A 533 -22.72 16.60 -22.19
CA ALA A 533 -23.08 17.34 -23.39
C ALA A 533 -22.21 16.99 -24.61
N ALA A 534 -20.95 16.58 -24.41
CA ALA A 534 -20.04 16.20 -25.48
C ALA A 534 -20.20 14.73 -25.89
N GLN A 535 -20.42 13.83 -24.92
CA GLN A 535 -20.52 12.39 -25.17
C GLN A 535 -21.95 11.92 -25.46
N GLY A 536 -22.96 12.61 -24.93
CA GLY A 536 -24.35 12.21 -25.03
C GLY A 536 -24.73 11.05 -24.11
N VAL A 537 -25.87 10.42 -24.38
CA VAL A 537 -26.35 9.27 -23.60
C VAL A 537 -25.42 8.07 -23.77
N GLN A 538 -24.87 7.60 -22.65
CA GLN A 538 -24.00 6.43 -22.59
C GLN A 538 -24.74 5.23 -22.00
N ALA A 539 -24.17 4.05 -22.17
CA ALA A 539 -24.87 2.82 -21.83
C ALA A 539 -25.18 2.59 -20.34
N GLN A 540 -24.28 3.01 -19.43
CA GLN A 540 -24.58 2.89 -18.00
C GLN A 540 -25.66 3.89 -17.57
N THR A 541 -25.75 5.06 -18.24
CA THR A 541 -26.87 5.99 -18.05
C THR A 541 -28.19 5.30 -18.37
N VAL A 542 -28.24 4.52 -19.45
CA VAL A 542 -29.44 3.77 -19.84
C VAL A 542 -29.80 2.68 -18.83
N ALA A 543 -28.82 1.86 -18.41
CA ALA A 543 -29.07 0.79 -17.44
C ALA A 543 -29.57 1.34 -16.09
N ASN A 544 -28.94 2.39 -15.57
CA ASN A 544 -29.33 2.99 -14.30
C ASN A 544 -30.63 3.79 -14.40
N PHE A 545 -30.93 4.38 -15.57
CA PHE A 545 -32.22 5.01 -15.85
C PHE A 545 -33.36 4.02 -15.64
N PHE A 546 -33.32 2.85 -16.30
CA PHE A 546 -34.39 1.86 -16.20
C PHE A 546 -34.52 1.29 -14.79
N LEU A 547 -33.40 1.10 -14.08
CA LEU A 547 -33.44 0.69 -12.68
C LEU A 547 -34.16 1.75 -11.81
N ALA A 548 -33.76 3.01 -11.89
CA ALA A 548 -34.38 4.09 -11.13
C ALA A 548 -35.86 4.30 -11.51
N TYR A 549 -36.19 4.18 -12.79
CA TYR A 549 -37.56 4.26 -13.31
C TYR A 549 -38.44 3.11 -12.77
N SER A 550 -37.93 1.87 -12.77
CA SER A 550 -38.64 0.71 -12.22
C SER A 550 -38.93 0.83 -10.72
N MET A 551 -38.13 1.61 -10.00
CA MET A 551 -38.29 1.93 -8.58
C MET A 551 -39.19 3.15 -8.34
N GLY A 552 -39.78 3.73 -9.38
CA GLY A 552 -40.70 4.86 -9.27
C GLY A 552 -40.06 6.20 -8.91
N LEU A 553 -38.74 6.35 -9.11
CA LEU A 553 -38.05 7.62 -8.84
C LEU A 553 -38.40 8.67 -9.90
N LYS A 554 -38.67 9.92 -9.47
CA LYS A 554 -38.73 11.05 -10.42
C LYS A 554 -37.32 11.39 -10.91
N LEU A 555 -37.12 11.32 -12.22
CA LEU A 555 -35.83 11.60 -12.85
C LEU A 555 -35.77 13.02 -13.39
N ILE A 556 -34.74 13.76 -13.01
CA ILE A 556 -34.47 15.12 -13.51
C ILE A 556 -33.25 15.07 -14.43
N PRO A 557 -33.40 15.32 -15.74
CA PRO A 557 -32.30 15.27 -16.69
C PRO A 557 -31.38 16.49 -16.57
N VAL A 558 -30.09 16.25 -16.34
CA VAL A 558 -29.04 17.27 -16.21
C VAL A 558 -28.00 17.07 -17.31
N ILE A 559 -27.87 18.06 -18.20
CA ILE A 559 -26.91 18.04 -19.31
C ILE A 559 -25.63 18.73 -18.84
N ASN A 560 -24.62 17.97 -18.45
CA ASN A 560 -23.41 18.46 -17.82
C ASN A 560 -22.27 18.73 -18.83
N LYS A 561 -21.21 19.41 -18.39
CA LYS A 561 -20.00 19.76 -19.17
C LYS A 561 -20.27 20.64 -20.40
N ILE A 562 -21.23 21.55 -20.30
CA ILE A 562 -21.50 22.54 -21.35
C ILE A 562 -20.34 23.52 -21.60
N ASP A 563 -19.32 23.51 -20.74
CA ASP A 563 -18.10 24.33 -20.88
C ASP A 563 -17.09 23.78 -21.90
N LEU A 564 -17.26 22.55 -22.38
CA LEU A 564 -16.35 21.94 -23.35
C LEU A 564 -16.63 22.46 -24.76
N ASP A 565 -15.57 22.75 -25.54
CA ASP A 565 -15.68 23.16 -26.94
C ASP A 565 -16.38 22.09 -27.83
N SER A 566 -16.34 20.83 -27.39
CA SER A 566 -16.98 19.69 -28.05
C SER A 566 -18.42 19.46 -27.61
N ALA A 567 -18.94 20.23 -26.65
CA ALA A 567 -20.30 20.07 -26.13
C ALA A 567 -21.35 20.34 -27.21
N ASN A 568 -22.29 19.41 -27.38
CA ASN A 568 -23.43 19.55 -28.27
C ASN A 568 -24.73 19.41 -27.46
N ILE A 569 -25.12 20.51 -26.82
CA ILE A 569 -26.30 20.57 -25.93
C ILE A 569 -27.58 20.15 -26.66
N PRO A 570 -27.92 20.66 -27.87
CA PRO A 570 -29.15 20.27 -28.56
C PRO A 570 -29.23 18.76 -28.83
N LYS A 571 -28.11 18.16 -29.26
CA LYS A 571 -28.04 16.72 -29.52
C LYS A 571 -28.19 15.89 -28.24
N ALA A 572 -27.56 16.31 -27.14
CA ALA A 572 -27.69 15.60 -25.86
C ALA A 572 -29.14 15.65 -25.33
N ILE A 573 -29.82 16.79 -25.46
CA ILE A 573 -31.25 16.94 -25.12
C ILE A 573 -32.12 16.05 -26.03
N GLU A 574 -31.87 16.05 -27.34
CA GLU A 574 -32.58 15.19 -28.29
C GLU A 574 -32.41 13.71 -27.94
N GLN A 575 -31.22 13.29 -27.54
CA GLN A 575 -30.97 11.91 -27.11
C GLN A 575 -31.70 11.56 -25.81
N VAL A 576 -31.77 12.47 -24.84
CA VAL A 576 -32.53 12.27 -23.60
C VAL A 576 -34.02 12.09 -23.91
N GLU A 577 -34.58 12.97 -24.74
CA GLU A 577 -35.98 12.87 -25.18
C GLU A 577 -36.25 11.58 -25.95
N THR A 578 -35.41 11.23 -26.93
CA THR A 578 -35.64 10.08 -27.79
C THR A 578 -35.40 8.74 -27.07
N THR A 579 -34.43 8.68 -26.16
CA THR A 579 -34.03 7.43 -25.50
C THR A 579 -34.84 7.17 -24.23
N PHE A 580 -35.17 8.22 -23.48
CA PHE A 580 -35.79 8.13 -22.16
C PHE A 580 -37.22 8.67 -22.10
N GLU A 581 -37.72 9.25 -23.19
CA GLU A 581 -39.05 9.87 -23.29
C GLU A 581 -39.25 10.99 -22.25
N LEU A 582 -38.15 11.63 -21.83
CA LEU A 582 -38.18 12.76 -20.89
C LEU A 582 -38.35 14.08 -21.67
N PRO A 583 -39.24 14.99 -21.23
CA PRO A 583 -39.48 16.26 -21.93
C PRO A 583 -38.23 17.12 -22.05
N ARG A 584 -38.04 17.75 -23.22
CA ARG A 584 -36.90 18.63 -23.48
C ARG A 584 -36.84 19.81 -22.53
N GLU A 585 -38.00 20.30 -22.10
CA GLU A 585 -38.16 21.44 -21.22
C GLU A 585 -37.70 21.14 -19.79
N GLU A 586 -37.64 19.85 -19.40
CA GLU A 586 -37.14 19.41 -18.08
C GLU A 586 -35.60 19.31 -18.06
N CYS A 587 -34.91 19.40 -19.21
CA CYS A 587 -33.46 19.27 -19.29
C CYS A 587 -32.73 20.52 -18.79
N ILE A 588 -31.86 20.36 -17.78
CA ILE A 588 -31.08 21.45 -17.20
C ILE A 588 -29.64 21.42 -17.73
N PRO A 589 -29.24 22.33 -18.65
CA PRO A 589 -27.86 22.44 -19.08
C PRO A 589 -26.99 23.13 -18.03
N VAL A 590 -25.90 22.45 -17.61
CA VAL A 590 -25.00 22.91 -16.56
C VAL A 590 -23.53 22.62 -16.86
N SER A 591 -22.63 23.34 -16.21
CA SER A 591 -21.23 22.94 -16.07
C SER A 591 -20.91 22.80 -14.58
N ALA A 592 -20.79 21.55 -14.11
CA ALA A 592 -20.31 21.28 -12.75
C ALA A 592 -18.89 21.81 -12.53
N LYS A 593 -18.07 21.92 -13.59
CA LYS A 593 -16.70 22.41 -13.48
C LYS A 593 -16.64 23.91 -13.20
N THR A 594 -17.41 24.72 -13.94
CA THR A 594 -17.41 26.19 -13.76
C THR A 594 -18.47 26.68 -12.79
N GLY A 595 -19.46 25.85 -12.46
CA GLY A 595 -20.63 26.21 -11.66
C GLY A 595 -21.78 26.80 -12.48
N LEU A 596 -21.62 26.98 -13.79
CA LEU A 596 -22.64 27.59 -14.65
C LEU A 596 -23.94 26.76 -14.67
N GLY A 597 -25.07 27.37 -14.31
CA GLY A 597 -26.40 26.75 -14.37
C GLY A 597 -26.73 25.77 -13.24
N VAL A 598 -25.77 25.46 -12.36
CA VAL A 598 -25.96 24.53 -11.23
C VAL A 598 -26.94 25.09 -10.19
N ASP A 599 -27.04 26.41 -10.08
CA ASP A 599 -27.99 27.14 -9.22
C ASP A 599 -29.46 26.78 -9.49
N LYS A 600 -29.77 26.29 -10.70
CA LYS A 600 -31.13 25.86 -11.10
C LYS A 600 -31.50 24.46 -10.62
N ILE A 601 -30.54 23.64 -10.23
CA ILE A 601 -30.77 22.23 -9.89
C ILE A 601 -31.57 22.11 -8.59
N ILE A 602 -31.17 22.79 -7.53
CA ILE A 602 -31.84 22.68 -6.22
C ILE A 602 -33.30 23.15 -6.28
N PRO A 603 -33.64 24.31 -6.90
CA PRO A 603 -35.03 24.69 -7.14
C PRO A 603 -35.83 23.62 -7.89
N THR A 604 -35.23 23.00 -8.90
CA THR A 604 -35.90 21.94 -9.68
C THR A 604 -36.12 20.67 -8.85
N VAL A 605 -35.14 20.28 -8.03
CA VAL A 605 -35.28 19.18 -7.06
C VAL A 605 -36.44 19.44 -6.10
N ILE A 606 -36.55 20.66 -5.58
CA ILE A 606 -37.63 21.04 -4.66
C ILE A 606 -39.00 20.95 -5.34
N ARG A 607 -39.10 21.41 -6.59
CA ARG A 607 -40.34 21.44 -7.37
C ARG A 607 -40.80 20.03 -7.79
N ASP A 608 -39.88 19.21 -8.30
CA ASP A 608 -40.25 18.00 -9.05
C ASP A 608 -40.13 16.71 -8.23
N ILE A 609 -39.18 16.63 -7.30
CA ILE A 609 -39.02 15.43 -6.46
C ILE A 609 -40.08 15.45 -5.35
N PRO A 610 -40.84 14.36 -5.12
CA PRO A 610 -41.84 14.33 -4.07
C PRO A 610 -41.19 14.34 -2.67
N PRO A 611 -41.87 14.91 -1.65
CA PRO A 611 -41.45 14.74 -0.26
C PRO A 611 -41.59 13.28 0.20
N PRO A 612 -40.81 12.85 1.21
CA PRO A 612 -40.99 11.55 1.82
C PRO A 612 -42.36 11.44 2.50
N THR A 613 -42.96 10.25 2.47
CA THR A 613 -44.35 9.97 2.89
C THR A 613 -44.51 9.52 4.34
N GLY A 614 -43.41 9.49 5.10
CA GLY A 614 -43.34 8.97 6.46
C GLY A 614 -44.09 9.79 7.51
N ASP A 615 -44.48 9.17 8.62
CA ASP A 615 -45.10 9.86 9.76
C ASP A 615 -44.25 9.73 11.04
N PRO A 616 -43.73 10.83 11.62
CA PRO A 616 -42.97 10.81 12.87
C PRO A 616 -43.71 10.24 14.09
N LEU A 617 -45.05 10.19 14.05
CA LEU A 617 -45.90 9.69 15.14
C LEU A 617 -46.21 8.19 15.04
N LYS A 618 -45.96 7.56 13.88
CA LYS A 618 -46.15 6.11 13.71
C LYS A 618 -45.07 5.30 14.44
N PRO A 619 -45.33 4.00 14.68
CA PRO A 619 -44.29 3.10 15.17
C PRO A 619 -43.04 3.12 14.29
N LEU A 620 -41.87 3.08 14.93
CA LEU A 620 -40.58 3.22 14.27
C LEU A 620 -40.35 2.13 13.21
N LYS A 621 -40.05 2.55 11.97
CA LYS A 621 -39.51 1.69 10.91
C LYS A 621 -38.28 2.34 10.29
N LEU A 622 -37.15 1.65 10.38
CA LEU A 622 -35.87 2.06 9.80
C LEU A 622 -35.45 1.08 8.73
N LEU A 623 -35.10 1.56 7.54
CA LEU A 623 -34.43 0.76 6.52
C LEU A 623 -32.91 0.93 6.67
N LEU A 624 -32.17 -0.18 6.81
CA LEU A 624 -30.70 -0.16 6.76
C LEU A 624 -30.22 -0.04 5.31
N VAL A 625 -29.71 1.14 4.94
CA VAL A 625 -29.27 1.48 3.58
C VAL A 625 -27.83 1.03 3.33
N ASP A 626 -26.93 1.30 4.27
CA ASP A 626 -25.52 0.86 4.23
C ASP A 626 -24.93 0.77 5.65
N SER A 627 -23.75 0.17 5.80
CA SER A 627 -23.02 0.12 7.07
C SER A 627 -21.50 0.09 6.89
N TRP A 628 -20.78 0.59 7.88
CA TRP A 628 -19.33 0.49 7.95
C TRP A 628 -18.85 0.31 9.40
N HIS A 629 -17.62 -0.16 9.57
CA HIS A 629 -17.01 -0.36 10.87
C HIS A 629 -16.11 0.83 11.23
N ASP A 630 -16.33 1.39 12.43
CA ASP A 630 -15.50 2.41 13.05
C ASP A 630 -14.73 1.78 14.24
N PRO A 631 -13.39 1.91 14.31
CA PRO A 631 -12.58 1.28 15.35
C PRO A 631 -12.97 1.64 16.80
N TYR A 632 -13.57 2.81 17.02
CA TYR A 632 -13.86 3.31 18.35
C TYR A 632 -15.31 3.05 18.79
N VAL A 633 -16.26 3.18 17.87
CA VAL A 633 -17.69 3.10 18.18
C VAL A 633 -18.35 1.80 17.69
N GLY A 634 -17.63 0.98 16.93
CA GLY A 634 -18.13 -0.25 16.32
C GLY A 634 -18.88 0.02 15.02
N VAL A 635 -19.98 -0.68 14.78
CA VAL A 635 -20.76 -0.53 13.55
C VAL A 635 -21.48 0.82 13.54
N VAL A 636 -21.35 1.55 12.43
CA VAL A 636 -22.18 2.71 12.10
C VAL A 636 -23.12 2.30 10.97
N MET A 637 -24.41 2.56 11.16
CA MET A 637 -25.47 2.24 10.20
C MET A 637 -25.94 3.52 9.51
N LEU A 638 -25.98 3.53 8.18
CA LEU A 638 -26.73 4.51 7.40
C LEU A 638 -28.15 4.02 7.22
N VAL A 639 -29.13 4.80 7.66
CA VAL A 639 -30.53 4.40 7.65
C VAL A 639 -31.41 5.44 6.96
N HIS A 640 -32.51 4.96 6.38
CA HIS A 640 -33.64 5.79 6.01
C HIS A 640 -34.76 5.60 7.03
N VAL A 641 -35.18 6.68 7.68
CA VAL A 641 -36.28 6.64 8.66
C VAL A 641 -37.59 6.72 7.89
N VAL A 642 -38.27 5.58 7.74
CA VAL A 642 -39.55 5.52 7.00
C VAL A 642 -40.67 6.07 7.88
N ASP A 643 -40.79 5.59 9.11
CA ASP A 643 -41.81 6.01 10.06
C ASP A 643 -41.21 6.16 11.46
N GLY A 644 -41.81 7.02 12.28
CA GLY A 644 -41.45 7.21 13.67
C GLY A 644 -40.22 8.09 13.90
N THR A 645 -39.64 7.97 15.11
CA THR A 645 -38.51 8.79 15.57
C THR A 645 -37.52 7.93 16.36
N VAL A 646 -36.22 8.18 16.18
CA VAL A 646 -35.13 7.54 16.95
C VAL A 646 -34.38 8.58 17.76
N LYS A 647 -34.04 8.23 19.01
CA LYS A 647 -33.17 9.02 19.88
C LYS A 647 -32.16 8.14 20.60
N LYS A 648 -31.09 8.75 21.09
CA LYS A 648 -30.12 8.12 21.98
C LYS A 648 -30.83 7.42 23.17
N GLY A 649 -30.41 6.20 23.47
CA GLY A 649 -30.96 5.36 24.54
C GLY A 649 -32.19 4.53 24.15
N MET A 650 -32.74 4.70 22.93
CA MET A 650 -33.77 3.78 22.44
C MET A 650 -33.18 2.39 22.17
N LYS A 651 -34.03 1.38 22.33
CA LYS A 651 -33.71 0.00 22.01
C LYS A 651 -34.29 -0.36 20.65
N LEU A 652 -33.43 -0.77 19.72
CA LEU A 652 -33.81 -1.24 18.41
C LEU A 652 -33.91 -2.77 18.40
N LEU A 653 -34.80 -3.30 17.58
CA LEU A 653 -34.95 -4.71 17.27
C LEU A 653 -34.78 -4.90 15.76
N SER A 654 -33.87 -5.78 15.36
CA SER A 654 -33.73 -6.22 13.96
C SER A 654 -34.89 -7.16 13.60
N ALA A 655 -35.60 -6.86 12.51
CA ALA A 655 -36.70 -7.67 12.01
C ALA A 655 -36.22 -9.04 11.50
N HIS A 656 -35.01 -9.09 10.94
CA HIS A 656 -34.45 -10.32 10.40
C HIS A 656 -33.84 -11.24 11.47
N SER A 657 -33.06 -10.68 12.40
CA SER A 657 -32.26 -11.46 13.35
C SER A 657 -32.84 -11.58 14.75
N ASP A 658 -33.94 -10.86 15.05
CA ASP A 658 -34.55 -10.72 16.38
C ASP A 658 -33.58 -10.21 17.47
N ARG A 659 -32.45 -9.62 17.07
CA ARG A 659 -31.44 -9.09 17.99
C ARG A 659 -31.75 -7.67 18.42
N ARG A 660 -31.37 -7.37 19.67
CA ARG A 660 -31.64 -6.10 20.34
C ARG A 660 -30.38 -5.27 20.45
N TYR A 661 -30.50 -3.99 20.17
CA TYR A 661 -29.38 -3.05 20.21
C TYR A 661 -29.75 -1.75 20.93
N ASP A 662 -28.80 -1.18 21.68
CA ASP A 662 -28.99 0.06 22.42
C ASP A 662 -28.37 1.24 21.66
N VAL A 663 -29.20 2.14 21.16
CA VAL A 663 -28.74 3.31 20.40
C VAL A 663 -27.84 4.21 21.26
N LYS A 664 -26.58 4.32 20.88
CA LYS A 664 -25.57 5.17 21.54
C LYS A 664 -25.57 6.59 21.00
N GLU A 665 -25.82 6.74 19.71
CA GLU A 665 -25.81 8.01 18.99
C GLU A 665 -26.69 7.93 17.74
N VAL A 666 -27.26 9.07 17.37
CA VAL A 666 -27.94 9.28 16.09
C VAL A 666 -27.48 10.62 15.54
N GLY A 667 -27.48 10.78 14.22
CA GLY A 667 -27.10 12.04 13.60
C GLY A 667 -27.27 12.04 12.08
N ILE A 668 -26.85 13.13 11.44
CA ILE A 668 -26.81 13.26 9.98
C ILE A 668 -25.37 13.47 9.51
N MET A 669 -25.12 13.25 8.22
CA MET A 669 -23.85 13.60 7.58
C MET A 669 -23.91 15.04 7.07
N TYR A 670 -23.03 15.93 7.56
CA TYR A 670 -23.03 17.37 7.22
C TYR A 670 -21.62 18.02 7.32
N PRO A 671 -20.73 17.85 6.32
CA PRO A 671 -20.63 16.66 5.46
C PRO A 671 -20.10 15.44 6.21
N ASP A 672 -19.44 15.65 7.37
CA ASP A 672 -19.04 14.59 8.29
C ASP A 672 -20.10 14.37 9.38
N LYS A 673 -19.89 13.39 10.27
CA LYS A 673 -20.85 13.02 11.33
C LYS A 673 -21.19 14.22 12.23
N LEU A 674 -22.46 14.64 12.20
CA LEU A 674 -23.04 15.65 13.09
C LEU A 674 -24.06 14.98 14.03
N PRO A 675 -23.72 14.78 15.32
CA PRO A 675 -24.63 14.18 16.29
C PRO A 675 -25.91 15.01 16.49
N MET A 676 -27.04 14.33 16.56
CA MET A 676 -28.38 14.91 16.73
C MET A 676 -29.05 14.38 18.00
N LYS A 677 -30.03 15.14 18.50
CA LYS A 677 -30.84 14.71 19.65
C LYS A 677 -31.78 13.57 19.25
N ASN A 678 -32.37 13.69 18.07
CA ASN A 678 -33.22 12.68 17.45
C ASN A 678 -33.14 12.78 15.92
N ILE A 679 -33.57 11.72 15.27
CA ILE A 679 -33.83 11.67 13.83
C ILE A 679 -35.26 11.14 13.64
N GLN A 680 -35.96 11.63 12.62
CA GLN A 680 -37.39 11.42 12.42
C GLN A 680 -37.72 10.99 10.99
N ALA A 681 -38.96 10.56 10.77
CA ALA A 681 -39.47 10.11 9.49
C ALA A 681 -39.09 11.05 8.34
N GLY A 682 -38.69 10.46 7.22
CA GLY A 682 -38.23 11.13 6.01
C GLY A 682 -36.71 11.38 5.95
N GLN A 683 -35.99 11.32 7.07
CA GLN A 683 -34.54 11.61 7.06
C GLN A 683 -33.69 10.43 6.61
N VAL A 684 -32.58 10.73 5.93
CA VAL A 684 -31.46 9.80 5.72
C VAL A 684 -30.35 10.18 6.70
N ALA A 685 -29.99 9.26 7.59
CA ALA A 685 -29.26 9.55 8.81
C ALA A 685 -28.34 8.40 9.23
N TYR A 686 -27.37 8.66 10.11
CA TYR A 686 -26.57 7.60 10.72
C TYR A 686 -27.05 7.25 12.13
N ILE A 687 -26.89 5.98 12.50
CA ILE A 687 -27.15 5.44 13.84
C ILE A 687 -25.94 4.64 14.30
N ILE A 688 -25.55 4.81 15.57
CA ILE A 688 -24.59 3.95 16.26
C ILE A 688 -25.38 3.09 17.26
N PRO A 689 -25.75 1.84 16.90
CA PRO A 689 -26.59 0.97 17.74
C PRO A 689 -25.80 0.26 18.85
N GLY A 690 -24.49 0.52 19.00
CA GLY A 690 -23.62 -0.21 19.94
C GLY A 690 -23.34 -1.65 19.49
N MET A 691 -23.59 -1.97 18.23
CA MET A 691 -23.30 -3.25 17.60
C MET A 691 -21.79 -3.38 17.38
N ARG A 692 -21.20 -4.46 17.90
CA ARG A 692 -19.75 -4.71 17.83
C ARG A 692 -19.32 -5.53 16.63
N ASN A 693 -20.21 -6.40 16.16
CA ASN A 693 -19.93 -7.32 15.07
C ASN A 693 -20.58 -6.82 13.78
N PRO A 694 -19.82 -6.38 12.77
CA PRO A 694 -20.35 -5.95 11.48
C PRO A 694 -21.20 -6.99 10.77
N LYS A 695 -21.01 -8.29 11.05
CA LYS A 695 -21.84 -9.37 10.50
C LYS A 695 -23.31 -9.31 10.95
N GLU A 696 -23.63 -8.49 11.93
CA GLU A 696 -24.99 -8.31 12.44
C GLU A 696 -25.74 -7.16 11.75
N ALA A 697 -25.04 -6.28 11.03
CA ALA A 697 -25.63 -5.17 10.28
C ALA A 697 -25.99 -5.63 8.86
N MET A 698 -27.15 -6.25 8.70
CA MET A 698 -27.55 -6.82 7.41
C MET A 698 -28.23 -5.75 6.55
N ILE A 699 -27.58 -5.36 5.46
CA ILE A 699 -28.07 -4.29 4.60
C ILE A 699 -29.43 -4.69 3.99
N GLY A 700 -30.42 -3.80 4.02
CA GLY A 700 -31.82 -4.08 3.67
C GLY A 700 -32.69 -4.54 4.84
N ASP A 701 -32.12 -4.78 6.03
CA ASP A 701 -32.90 -5.13 7.21
C ASP A 701 -33.76 -3.95 7.69
N THR A 702 -34.87 -4.29 8.34
CA THR A 702 -35.77 -3.34 8.97
C THR A 702 -35.53 -3.32 10.48
N PHE A 703 -35.32 -2.15 11.07
CA PHE A 703 -35.24 -2.01 12.52
C PHE A 703 -36.49 -1.35 13.09
N TYR A 704 -37.03 -1.95 14.16
CA TYR A 704 -38.15 -1.43 14.93
C TYR A 704 -37.72 -0.92 16.29
N GLN A 705 -38.62 -0.22 16.98
CA GLN A 705 -38.48 0.01 18.41
C GLN A 705 -38.84 -1.27 19.19
N TYR A 706 -37.91 -1.74 20.04
CA TYR A 706 -38.17 -2.88 20.91
C TYR A 706 -39.36 -2.61 21.85
N GLY A 707 -40.31 -3.54 21.90
CA GLY A 707 -41.55 -3.41 22.67
C GLY A 707 -42.67 -2.59 22.01
N ASN A 708 -42.46 -2.07 20.79
CA ASN A 708 -43.48 -1.35 20.01
C ASN A 708 -43.43 -1.75 18.52
N HIS A 709 -43.52 -3.06 18.26
CA HIS A 709 -43.32 -3.66 16.94
C HIS A 709 -44.37 -4.73 16.58
N GLU A 710 -45.30 -5.04 17.49
CA GLU A 710 -46.32 -6.05 17.25
C GLU A 710 -47.23 -5.64 16.08
N GLY A 711 -47.40 -6.53 15.10
CA GLY A 711 -48.21 -6.29 13.90
C GLY A 711 -47.53 -5.44 12.82
N LEU A 712 -46.25 -5.08 12.96
CA LEU A 712 -45.49 -4.39 11.91
C LEU A 712 -44.86 -5.39 10.93
N GLU A 713 -45.16 -5.23 9.64
CA GLU A 713 -44.46 -5.97 8.58
C GLU A 713 -43.09 -5.33 8.27
N PRO A 714 -42.05 -6.14 7.98
CA PRO A 714 -40.76 -5.66 7.49
C PRO A 714 -40.88 -4.90 6.17
N LEU A 715 -39.99 -3.94 5.96
CA LEU A 715 -39.89 -3.27 4.67
C LEU A 715 -39.38 -4.27 3.62
N PRO A 716 -39.87 -4.19 2.37
CA PRO A 716 -39.38 -5.03 1.29
C PRO A 716 -37.90 -4.71 0.98
N GLY A 717 -37.18 -5.66 0.39
CA GLY A 717 -35.82 -5.44 -0.12
C GLY A 717 -34.68 -6.02 0.72
N PHE A 718 -34.98 -6.89 1.71
CA PHE A 718 -33.95 -7.71 2.34
C PHE A 718 -33.55 -8.88 1.43
N GLU A 719 -32.32 -8.87 0.92
CA GLU A 719 -31.70 -10.00 0.25
C GLU A 719 -30.21 -10.07 0.60
N GLU A 720 -29.75 -11.23 1.08
CA GLU A 720 -28.33 -11.40 1.40
C GLU A 720 -27.49 -11.50 0.12
N PRO A 721 -26.45 -10.67 -0.03
CA PRO A 721 -25.55 -10.76 -1.18
C PRO A 721 -24.80 -12.10 -1.15
N LYS A 722 -25.05 -12.95 -2.15
CA LYS A 722 -24.33 -14.22 -2.32
C LYS A 722 -23.09 -14.03 -3.20
N PRO A 723 -21.89 -14.47 -2.76
CA PRO A 723 -20.71 -14.42 -3.61
C PRO A 723 -20.84 -15.41 -4.77
N MET A 724 -20.66 -14.91 -5.98
CA MET A 724 -20.77 -15.68 -7.23
C MET A 724 -19.41 -15.99 -7.85
N VAL A 725 -18.37 -15.27 -7.44
CA VAL A 725 -17.00 -15.38 -7.98
C VAL A 725 -16.02 -15.69 -6.88
N PHE A 726 -15.24 -16.76 -7.01
CA PHE A 726 -14.24 -17.14 -6.02
C PHE A 726 -12.83 -17.16 -6.60
N VAL A 727 -11.88 -16.62 -5.86
CA VAL A 727 -10.44 -16.59 -6.20
C VAL A 727 -9.62 -17.07 -5.01
N GLY A 728 -8.51 -17.76 -5.29
CA GLY A 728 -7.45 -17.94 -4.30
C GLY A 728 -6.62 -16.65 -4.24
N ALA A 729 -6.34 -16.17 -3.03
CA ALA A 729 -5.53 -15.00 -2.74
C ALA A 729 -4.34 -15.42 -1.89
N PHE A 730 -3.13 -15.11 -2.33
CA PHE A 730 -1.90 -15.54 -1.66
C PHE A 730 -0.96 -14.35 -1.41
N PRO A 731 -0.20 -14.34 -0.31
CA PRO A 731 0.85 -13.36 -0.08
C PRO A 731 1.83 -13.30 -1.26
N ALA A 732 2.12 -12.10 -1.77
CA ALA A 732 3.20 -11.93 -2.74
C ALA A 732 4.58 -12.14 -2.11
N ASP A 733 4.72 -11.86 -0.81
CA ASP A 733 5.92 -12.04 -0.01
C ASP A 733 5.64 -13.02 1.15
N GLY A 734 6.40 -14.12 1.24
CA GLY A 734 6.12 -15.26 2.15
C GLY A 734 6.27 -14.99 3.66
N GLY A 735 6.49 -13.75 4.10
CA GLY A 735 6.79 -13.40 5.50
C GLY A 735 5.62 -12.86 6.33
N GLU A 736 4.46 -12.57 5.72
CA GLU A 736 3.44 -11.70 6.34
C GLU A 736 2.01 -12.28 6.37
N PHE A 737 1.84 -13.61 6.36
CA PHE A 737 0.49 -14.22 6.35
C PHE A 737 -0.40 -13.73 7.50
N ASN A 738 0.12 -13.64 8.74
CA ASN A 738 -0.69 -13.23 9.88
C ASN A 738 -1.10 -11.74 9.81
N VAL A 739 -0.16 -10.87 9.47
CA VAL A 739 -0.43 -9.42 9.32
C VAL A 739 -1.47 -9.18 8.22
N MET A 740 -1.35 -9.90 7.11
CA MET A 740 -2.28 -9.80 6.00
C MET A 740 -3.62 -10.47 6.28
N ASN A 741 -3.67 -11.51 7.11
CA ASN A 741 -4.92 -12.06 7.62
C ASN A 741 -5.69 -10.99 8.40
N ASP A 742 -5.01 -10.26 9.29
CA ASP A 742 -5.62 -9.19 10.08
C ASP A 742 -6.13 -8.04 9.18
N HIS A 743 -5.36 -7.66 8.15
CA HIS A 743 -5.77 -6.65 7.18
C HIS A 743 -6.96 -7.08 6.32
N LEU A 744 -6.96 -8.34 5.84
CA LEU A 744 -8.07 -8.90 5.07
C LEU A 744 -9.33 -9.02 5.92
N GLU A 745 -9.22 -9.53 7.15
CA GLU A 745 -10.34 -9.61 8.08
C GLU A 745 -10.93 -8.21 8.32
N TYR A 746 -10.08 -7.21 8.55
CA TYR A 746 -10.51 -5.82 8.75
C TYR A 746 -11.16 -5.20 7.49
N LEU A 747 -10.64 -5.49 6.29
CA LEU A 747 -11.24 -5.00 5.06
C LEU A 747 -12.61 -5.65 4.79
N VAL A 748 -12.74 -6.95 5.07
CA VAL A 748 -14.02 -7.70 5.00
C VAL A 748 -15.04 -7.19 6.01
N LEU A 749 -14.63 -6.65 7.18
CA LEU A 749 -15.56 -5.99 8.10
C LEU A 749 -16.32 -4.81 7.47
N ASN A 750 -15.68 -4.15 6.50
CA ASN A 750 -16.25 -3.03 5.77
C ASN A 750 -16.91 -3.45 4.45
N ASP A 751 -16.70 -4.69 4.00
CA ASP A 751 -17.21 -5.20 2.73
C ASP A 751 -17.85 -6.59 2.93
N ARG A 752 -19.13 -6.57 3.31
CA ARG A 752 -19.88 -7.77 3.70
C ARG A 752 -20.15 -8.74 2.57
N ALA A 753 -20.08 -8.28 1.34
CA ALA A 753 -20.31 -9.15 0.19
C ALA A 753 -19.08 -10.04 -0.10
N VAL A 754 -17.96 -9.80 0.59
CA VAL A 754 -16.77 -10.62 0.51
C VAL A 754 -16.80 -11.75 1.55
N THR A 755 -16.57 -12.98 1.09
CA THR A 755 -16.32 -14.12 1.98
C THR A 755 -14.84 -14.42 2.05
N LEU A 756 -14.36 -14.83 3.23
CA LEU A 756 -12.96 -15.12 3.49
C LEU A 756 -12.82 -16.44 4.24
N GLU A 757 -12.11 -17.39 3.63
CA GLU A 757 -11.76 -18.68 4.21
C GLU A 757 -10.25 -18.91 4.04
N LYS A 758 -9.60 -19.63 4.97
CA LYS A 758 -8.16 -19.91 4.86
C LYS A 758 -7.92 -21.08 3.90
N GLU A 759 -6.91 -20.96 3.05
CA GLU A 759 -6.57 -21.95 2.03
C GLU A 759 -5.05 -22.24 2.03
N THR A 760 -4.66 -23.43 1.58
CA THR A 760 -3.25 -23.81 1.43
C THR A 760 -2.96 -24.28 0.01
N SER A 761 -1.96 -23.69 -0.63
CA SER A 761 -1.43 -24.10 -1.93
C SER A 761 -0.04 -24.72 -1.79
N ASN A 762 0.21 -25.80 -2.53
CA ASN A 762 1.53 -26.40 -2.70
C ASN A 762 2.51 -25.47 -3.43
N ALA A 763 2.03 -24.67 -4.39
CA ALA A 763 2.86 -23.74 -5.15
C ALA A 763 3.05 -22.37 -4.46
N LEU A 764 2.00 -21.83 -3.84
CA LEU A 764 1.99 -20.46 -3.30
C LEU A 764 2.02 -20.38 -1.77
N GLY A 765 1.87 -21.51 -1.06
CA GLY A 765 1.87 -21.57 0.40
C GLY A 765 0.52 -21.24 1.02
N LEU A 766 0.52 -20.66 2.23
CA LEU A 766 -0.70 -20.27 2.94
C LEU A 766 -1.34 -19.05 2.27
N GLY A 767 -2.67 -19.09 2.10
CA GLY A 767 -3.45 -18.01 1.52
C GLY A 767 -4.91 -18.04 1.99
N TRP A 768 -5.78 -17.44 1.19
CA TRP A 768 -7.20 -17.31 1.46
C TRP A 768 -8.01 -17.63 0.22
N ARG A 769 -9.16 -18.24 0.43
CA ARG A 769 -10.23 -18.33 -0.54
C ARG A 769 -11.15 -17.13 -0.34
N LEU A 770 -11.20 -16.25 -1.33
CA LEU A 770 -12.05 -15.06 -1.30
C LEU A 770 -13.21 -15.21 -2.28
N GLY A 771 -14.43 -14.95 -1.81
CA GLY A 771 -15.64 -14.90 -2.65
C GLY A 771 -16.13 -13.47 -2.81
N PHE A 772 -16.55 -13.09 -4.02
CA PHE A 772 -16.95 -11.75 -4.45
C PHE A 772 -18.26 -11.79 -5.24
N LEU A 773 -18.91 -10.62 -5.36
CA LEU A 773 -20.08 -10.44 -6.24
C LEU A 773 -19.75 -10.54 -7.73
N GLY A 774 -18.53 -10.14 -8.09
CA GLY A 774 -18.09 -10.04 -9.49
C GLY A 774 -16.59 -9.76 -9.61
N SER A 775 -16.11 -9.75 -10.86
CA SER A 775 -14.69 -9.55 -11.16
C SER A 775 -14.21 -8.12 -10.90
N LEU A 776 -15.06 -7.09 -11.08
CA LEU A 776 -14.67 -5.72 -10.72
C LEU A 776 -14.57 -5.59 -9.20
N HIS A 777 -15.53 -6.14 -8.47
CA HIS A 777 -15.50 -6.17 -7.01
C HIS A 777 -14.18 -6.80 -6.49
N ALA A 778 -13.77 -7.95 -7.03
CA ALA A 778 -12.48 -8.57 -6.68
C ALA A 778 -11.27 -7.65 -6.97
N SER A 779 -11.29 -6.92 -8.10
CA SER A 779 -10.22 -5.99 -8.47
C SER A 779 -10.14 -4.76 -7.55
N VAL A 780 -11.28 -4.21 -7.14
CA VAL A 780 -11.37 -3.06 -6.24
C VAL A 780 -10.91 -3.47 -4.85
N PHE A 781 -11.37 -4.61 -4.36
CA PHE A 781 -10.96 -5.15 -3.06
C PHE A 781 -9.43 -5.35 -2.99
N LYS A 782 -8.83 -5.90 -4.05
CA LYS A 782 -7.37 -6.03 -4.16
C LYS A 782 -6.66 -4.68 -4.08
N GLU A 783 -7.11 -3.69 -4.85
CA GLU A 783 -6.46 -2.38 -4.89
C GLU A 783 -6.60 -1.64 -3.56
N ARG A 784 -7.75 -1.77 -2.89
CA ARG A 784 -7.94 -1.26 -1.52
C ARG A 784 -6.97 -1.89 -0.54
N LEU A 785 -6.79 -3.21 -0.60
CA LEU A 785 -5.83 -3.91 0.24
C LEU A 785 -4.39 -3.40 0.01
N GLU A 786 -4.01 -3.18 -1.25
CA GLU A 786 -2.68 -2.68 -1.64
C GLU A 786 -2.46 -1.22 -1.20
N LYS A 787 -3.46 -0.35 -1.30
CA LYS A 787 -3.32 1.08 -0.97
C LYS A 787 -3.51 1.38 0.51
N GLU A 788 -4.56 0.84 1.12
CA GLU A 788 -4.90 1.12 2.53
C GLU A 788 -3.90 0.46 3.49
N TYR A 789 -3.41 -0.75 3.17
CA TYR A 789 -2.56 -1.53 4.07
C TYR A 789 -1.16 -1.81 3.50
N GLY A 790 -0.86 -1.41 2.27
CA GLY A 790 0.45 -1.69 1.63
C GLY A 790 0.66 -3.18 1.26
N ALA A 791 -0.39 -4.01 1.39
CA ALA A 791 -0.30 -5.45 1.29
C ALA A 791 -0.52 -5.94 -0.15
N LYS A 792 0.45 -6.69 -0.69
CA LYS A 792 0.39 -7.22 -2.06
C LYS A 792 -0.08 -8.67 -2.08
N ILE A 793 -1.16 -8.93 -2.79
CA ILE A 793 -1.70 -10.28 -2.99
C ILE A 793 -1.62 -10.73 -4.44
N ILE A 794 -1.41 -12.04 -4.62
CA ILE A 794 -1.54 -12.75 -5.89
C ILE A 794 -2.93 -13.38 -5.92
N LEU A 795 -3.76 -13.02 -6.91
CA LEU A 795 -5.06 -13.65 -7.14
C LEU A 795 -4.94 -14.75 -8.21
N THR A 796 -5.50 -15.92 -7.96
CA THR A 796 -5.62 -17.00 -8.97
C THR A 796 -6.72 -16.67 -9.99
N ALA A 797 -6.85 -17.51 -11.02
CA ALA A 797 -7.99 -17.42 -11.92
C ALA A 797 -9.31 -17.54 -11.12
N PRO A 798 -10.32 -16.72 -11.44
CA PRO A 798 -11.63 -16.81 -10.79
C PRO A 798 -12.35 -18.10 -11.17
N THR A 799 -13.18 -18.58 -10.26
CA THR A 799 -13.90 -19.85 -10.35
C THR A 799 -15.29 -19.71 -9.73
N VAL A 800 -16.19 -20.64 -10.05
CA VAL A 800 -17.59 -20.64 -9.60
C VAL A 800 -17.87 -21.89 -8.76
N PRO A 801 -18.89 -21.88 -7.88
CA PRO A 801 -19.20 -23.03 -7.04
C PRO A 801 -19.85 -24.16 -7.84
N TYR A 802 -19.13 -25.24 -8.15
CA TYR A 802 -19.67 -26.42 -8.82
C TYR A 802 -20.33 -27.37 -7.83
N LYS A 803 -21.39 -28.08 -8.22
CA LYS A 803 -22.04 -29.08 -7.36
C LYS A 803 -21.76 -30.49 -7.88
N VAL A 804 -21.26 -31.36 -7.01
CA VAL A 804 -20.96 -32.76 -7.30
C VAL A 804 -21.95 -33.63 -6.52
N ILE A 805 -22.65 -34.52 -7.23
CA ILE A 805 -23.49 -35.56 -6.63
C ILE A 805 -22.76 -36.89 -6.80
N TYR A 806 -22.50 -37.55 -5.68
CA TYR A 806 -21.85 -38.85 -5.62
C TYR A 806 -22.88 -39.98 -5.67
N LYS A 807 -22.47 -41.16 -6.14
CA LYS A 807 -23.36 -42.33 -6.26
C LYS A 807 -23.92 -42.86 -4.94
N ASN A 808 -23.36 -42.43 -3.82
CA ASN A 808 -23.87 -42.74 -2.48
C ASN A 808 -24.96 -41.77 -2.01
N GLY A 809 -25.33 -40.78 -2.84
CA GLY A 809 -26.31 -39.73 -2.52
C GLY A 809 -25.71 -38.48 -1.88
N ASP A 810 -24.42 -38.46 -1.56
CA ASP A 810 -23.77 -37.28 -0.97
C ASP A 810 -23.65 -36.16 -2.00
N GLU A 811 -23.88 -34.93 -1.54
CA GLU A 811 -23.70 -33.73 -2.35
C GLU A 811 -22.56 -32.89 -1.78
N LYS A 812 -21.66 -32.43 -2.66
CA LYS A 812 -20.56 -31.54 -2.28
C LYS A 812 -20.50 -30.34 -3.21
N LEU A 813 -20.43 -29.14 -2.63
CA LEU A 813 -20.14 -27.92 -3.35
C LEU A 813 -18.61 -27.72 -3.41
N VAL A 814 -18.09 -27.60 -4.63
CA VAL A 814 -16.67 -27.50 -4.94
C VAL A 814 -16.40 -26.08 -5.42
N THR A 815 -15.83 -25.25 -4.54
CA THR A 815 -15.33 -23.92 -4.90
C THR A 815 -13.88 -24.04 -5.37
N ASN A 816 -13.03 -24.77 -4.65
CA ASN A 816 -11.63 -24.98 -5.00
C ASN A 816 -11.45 -26.05 -6.10
N PRO A 817 -10.75 -25.76 -7.22
CA PRO A 817 -10.40 -26.75 -8.23
C PRO A 817 -9.70 -28.02 -7.72
N ASP A 818 -8.94 -27.93 -6.63
CA ASP A 818 -8.22 -29.08 -6.06
C ASP A 818 -9.15 -30.06 -5.35
N GLU A 819 -10.32 -29.60 -4.90
CA GLU A 819 -11.34 -30.44 -4.30
C GLU A 819 -12.21 -31.17 -5.33
N PHE A 820 -11.99 -30.91 -6.62
CA PHE A 820 -12.72 -31.55 -7.70
C PHE A 820 -12.41 -33.06 -7.75
N PRO A 821 -13.42 -33.93 -7.86
CA PRO A 821 -13.24 -35.38 -7.74
C PRO A 821 -12.33 -35.95 -8.83
N GLU A 822 -11.25 -36.63 -8.41
CA GLU A 822 -10.32 -37.31 -9.32
C GLU A 822 -10.87 -38.66 -9.82
N ASP A 823 -11.64 -39.35 -8.98
CA ASP A 823 -12.25 -40.66 -9.29
C ASP A 823 -13.66 -40.50 -9.87
N LYS A 824 -13.74 -40.53 -11.20
CA LYS A 824 -15.01 -40.47 -11.93
C LYS A 824 -15.96 -41.62 -11.65
N GLN A 825 -15.49 -42.75 -11.11
CA GLN A 825 -16.36 -43.90 -10.86
C GLN A 825 -17.29 -43.67 -9.68
N LYS A 826 -16.92 -42.78 -8.74
CA LYS A 826 -17.72 -42.42 -7.57
C LYS A 826 -18.73 -41.30 -7.83
N VAL A 827 -18.52 -40.53 -8.89
CA VAL A 827 -19.37 -39.38 -9.26
C VAL A 827 -20.57 -39.87 -10.06
N GLU A 828 -21.76 -39.40 -9.70
CA GLU A 828 -22.99 -39.64 -10.44
C GLU A 828 -23.30 -38.47 -11.38
N LEU A 829 -23.30 -37.25 -10.84
CA LEU A 829 -23.60 -36.03 -11.60
C LEU A 829 -22.64 -34.90 -11.25
N LEU A 830 -22.24 -34.17 -12.29
CA LEU A 830 -21.52 -32.91 -12.20
C LEU A 830 -22.45 -31.80 -12.66
N LEU A 831 -22.61 -30.79 -11.80
CA LEU A 831 -23.49 -29.67 -12.04
C LEU A 831 -22.69 -28.37 -11.99
N GLU A 832 -22.96 -27.47 -12.93
CA GLU A 832 -22.45 -26.10 -12.89
C GLU A 832 -23.58 -25.10 -12.65
N PRO A 833 -23.29 -23.96 -12.00
CA PRO A 833 -24.28 -22.92 -11.79
C PRO A 833 -24.59 -22.17 -13.10
N TYR A 834 -25.86 -21.94 -13.34
CA TYR A 834 -26.38 -21.11 -14.41
C TYR A 834 -27.01 -19.87 -13.83
N VAL A 835 -26.96 -18.79 -14.61
CA VAL A 835 -27.67 -17.56 -14.31
C VAL A 835 -28.59 -17.21 -15.47
N GLU A 836 -29.74 -16.64 -15.15
CA GLU A 836 -30.60 -15.99 -16.13
C GLU A 836 -30.05 -14.59 -16.36
N ALA A 837 -29.26 -14.44 -17.41
CA ALA A 837 -28.75 -13.17 -17.89
C ALA A 837 -29.86 -12.41 -18.62
N ILE A 838 -30.25 -11.28 -18.05
CA ILE A 838 -31.21 -10.32 -18.60
C ILE A 838 -30.39 -9.19 -19.23
N MET A 839 -30.43 -9.07 -20.54
CA MET A 839 -29.69 -8.07 -21.29
C MET A 839 -30.64 -7.15 -22.02
N THR A 840 -30.45 -5.84 -21.88
CA THR A 840 -31.16 -4.86 -22.70
C THR A 840 -30.19 -4.27 -23.70
N VAL A 841 -30.48 -4.43 -24.99
CA VAL A 841 -29.57 -4.06 -26.08
C VAL A 841 -30.32 -3.30 -27.17
N PRO A 842 -29.72 -2.29 -27.82
CA PRO A 842 -30.32 -1.71 -29.02
C PRO A 842 -30.49 -2.77 -30.13
N ASP A 843 -31.54 -2.65 -30.92
CA ASP A 843 -31.88 -3.59 -32.01
C ASP A 843 -30.70 -3.85 -32.97
N GLU A 844 -29.90 -2.82 -33.26
CA GLU A 844 -28.73 -2.92 -34.14
C GLU A 844 -27.64 -3.90 -33.66
N PHE A 845 -27.59 -4.24 -32.37
CA PHE A 845 -26.58 -5.13 -31.80
C PHE A 845 -27.07 -6.55 -31.50
N ILE A 846 -28.35 -6.83 -31.73
CA ILE A 846 -28.99 -8.09 -31.31
C ILE A 846 -28.23 -9.34 -31.80
N GLY A 847 -27.91 -9.42 -33.09
CA GLY A 847 -27.25 -10.59 -33.68
C GLY A 847 -25.84 -10.84 -33.13
N THR A 848 -25.10 -9.76 -32.83
CA THR A 848 -23.76 -9.83 -32.24
C THR A 848 -23.84 -10.34 -30.79
N VAL A 849 -24.83 -9.88 -30.03
CA VAL A 849 -25.06 -10.28 -28.63
C VAL A 849 -25.53 -11.73 -28.55
N MET A 850 -26.46 -12.14 -29.40
CA MET A 850 -26.89 -13.55 -29.50
C MET A 850 -25.71 -14.47 -29.81
N SER A 851 -24.88 -14.10 -30.80
CA SER A 851 -23.67 -14.85 -31.13
C SER A 851 -22.69 -14.96 -29.95
N LEU A 852 -22.54 -13.89 -29.17
CA LEU A 852 -21.72 -13.91 -27.95
C LEU A 852 -22.30 -14.87 -26.91
N CYS A 853 -23.62 -14.84 -26.68
CA CYS A 853 -24.28 -15.74 -25.74
C CYS A 853 -24.13 -17.19 -26.14
N GLU A 854 -24.40 -17.53 -27.41
CA GLU A 854 -24.28 -18.89 -27.95
C GLU A 854 -22.83 -19.43 -27.88
N ASN A 855 -21.84 -18.60 -28.23
CA ASN A 855 -20.42 -18.96 -28.11
C ASN A 855 -20.00 -19.24 -26.66
N ASN A 856 -20.74 -18.68 -25.69
CA ASN A 856 -20.56 -18.91 -24.26
C ASN A 856 -21.58 -19.92 -23.69
N ARG A 857 -22.19 -20.76 -24.54
CA ARG A 857 -23.14 -21.83 -24.15
C ARG A 857 -24.43 -21.32 -23.53
N GLY A 858 -24.79 -20.07 -23.84
CA GLY A 858 -26.06 -19.46 -23.46
C GLY A 858 -27.25 -20.12 -24.16
N ILE A 859 -28.35 -20.26 -23.44
CA ILE A 859 -29.62 -20.78 -23.95
C ILE A 859 -30.62 -19.63 -23.94
N GLN A 860 -31.09 -19.22 -25.11
CA GLN A 860 -32.11 -18.18 -25.20
C GLN A 860 -33.42 -18.64 -24.54
N LYS A 861 -34.02 -17.75 -23.76
CA LYS A 861 -35.34 -17.93 -23.13
C LYS A 861 -36.38 -17.02 -23.70
N GLU A 862 -36.04 -15.74 -23.76
CA GLU A 862 -36.98 -14.70 -24.11
C GLU A 862 -36.28 -13.65 -24.96
N LEU A 863 -37.05 -13.10 -25.89
CA LEU A 863 -36.66 -11.98 -26.73
C LEU A 863 -37.91 -11.12 -26.89
N GLU A 864 -37.87 -9.93 -26.32
CA GLU A 864 -38.97 -8.97 -26.35
C GLU A 864 -38.48 -7.63 -26.88
N TYR A 865 -39.25 -7.06 -27.81
CA TYR A 865 -39.00 -5.71 -28.33
C TYR A 865 -39.72 -4.70 -27.42
N LEU A 866 -38.95 -3.85 -26.75
CA LEU A 866 -39.49 -2.76 -25.93
C LEU A 866 -39.92 -1.60 -26.85
N THR A 867 -40.96 -0.87 -26.43
CA THR A 867 -41.48 0.32 -27.15
C THR A 867 -40.44 1.43 -27.31
N THR A 868 -39.37 1.41 -26.50
CA THR A 868 -38.24 2.35 -26.49
C THR A 868 -37.18 2.07 -27.58
N GLY A 869 -37.39 1.08 -28.46
CA GLY A 869 -36.42 0.70 -29.50
C GLY A 869 -35.27 -0.19 -29.01
N GLN A 870 -35.37 -0.67 -27.77
CA GLN A 870 -34.45 -1.67 -27.21
C GLN A 870 -35.05 -3.07 -27.26
N VAL A 871 -34.18 -4.08 -27.26
CA VAL A 871 -34.54 -5.49 -27.18
C VAL A 871 -34.11 -6.01 -25.82
N LEU A 872 -35.06 -6.59 -25.09
CA LEU A 872 -34.81 -7.36 -23.89
C LEU A 872 -34.52 -8.81 -24.30
N LEU A 873 -33.33 -9.29 -23.99
CA LEU A 873 -32.89 -10.67 -24.20
C LEU A 873 -32.73 -11.35 -22.85
N LYS A 874 -33.41 -12.47 -22.65
CA LYS A 874 -33.14 -13.37 -21.52
C LYS A 874 -32.43 -14.61 -22.00
N TYR A 875 -31.28 -14.89 -21.41
CA TYR A 875 -30.46 -16.06 -21.70
C TYR A 875 -30.07 -16.76 -20.41
N GLU A 876 -30.15 -18.07 -20.38
CA GLU A 876 -29.50 -18.83 -19.33
C GLU A 876 -28.05 -19.13 -19.72
N ILE A 877 -27.10 -18.56 -18.99
CA ILE A 877 -25.67 -18.65 -19.28
C ILE A 877 -24.97 -19.34 -18.11
N PRO A 878 -24.05 -20.28 -18.35
CA PRO A 878 -23.22 -20.83 -17.27
C PRO A 878 -22.41 -19.71 -16.63
N LEU A 879 -22.50 -19.57 -15.30
CA LEU A 879 -21.85 -18.49 -14.56
C LEU A 879 -20.33 -18.47 -14.79
N ALA A 880 -19.69 -19.63 -14.97
CA ALA A 880 -18.27 -19.72 -15.28
C ALA A 880 -17.86 -18.93 -16.55
N GLN A 881 -18.74 -18.84 -17.54
CA GLN A 881 -18.48 -18.09 -18.77
C GLN A 881 -18.68 -16.59 -18.56
N LEU A 882 -19.63 -16.23 -17.69
CA LEU A 882 -19.88 -14.84 -17.33
C LEU A 882 -18.65 -14.20 -16.66
N VAL A 883 -18.00 -14.94 -15.77
CA VAL A 883 -16.89 -14.49 -14.89
C VAL A 883 -15.56 -14.29 -15.62
N GLU A 884 -15.28 -15.01 -16.72
CA GLU A 884 -13.99 -14.91 -17.40
C GLU A 884 -13.76 -13.54 -18.06
N ASP A 885 -14.65 -13.14 -18.98
CA ASP A 885 -14.59 -11.86 -19.72
C ASP A 885 -15.88 -11.62 -20.55
N PHE A 886 -17.04 -12.11 -20.08
CA PHE A 886 -18.27 -11.95 -20.85
C PHE A 886 -18.73 -10.50 -20.88
N PHE A 887 -18.71 -9.83 -19.73
CA PHE A 887 -19.12 -8.42 -19.61
C PHE A 887 -18.23 -7.50 -20.46
N GLY A 888 -16.90 -7.72 -20.44
CA GLY A 888 -15.95 -6.95 -21.25
C GLY A 888 -16.21 -7.11 -22.75
N LYS A 889 -16.44 -8.34 -23.22
CA LYS A 889 -16.81 -8.62 -24.62
C LYS A 889 -18.17 -8.03 -24.99
N LEU A 890 -19.17 -8.19 -24.12
CA LEU A 890 -20.51 -7.65 -24.34
C LEU A 890 -20.45 -6.14 -24.53
N LYS A 891 -19.82 -5.43 -23.57
CA LYS A 891 -19.60 -3.98 -23.66
C LYS A 891 -18.82 -3.61 -24.92
N GLY A 892 -17.71 -4.30 -25.23
CA GLY A 892 -16.90 -4.00 -26.41
C GLY A 892 -17.67 -4.16 -27.73
N MET A 893 -18.46 -5.23 -27.86
CA MET A 893 -19.23 -5.54 -29.07
C MET A 893 -20.44 -4.64 -29.27
N THR A 894 -21.03 -4.12 -28.19
CA THR A 894 -22.18 -3.21 -28.24
C THR A 894 -21.81 -1.75 -28.04
N LYS A 895 -20.54 -1.35 -28.16
CA LYS A 895 -20.07 0.01 -27.85
C LYS A 895 -20.52 0.52 -26.47
N GLY A 896 -20.66 -0.40 -25.54
CA GLY A 896 -21.14 -0.18 -24.20
C GLY A 896 -22.64 -0.39 -24.03
N TYR A 897 -23.48 -0.18 -25.05
CA TYR A 897 -24.95 -0.02 -24.96
C TYR A 897 -25.72 -1.14 -24.26
N ALA A 898 -25.21 -2.38 -24.30
CA ALA A 898 -25.81 -3.47 -23.59
C ALA A 898 -25.77 -3.24 -22.07
N SER A 899 -26.94 -3.30 -21.44
CA SER A 899 -27.04 -3.64 -20.02
C SER A 899 -26.95 -5.16 -19.89
N LEU A 900 -26.40 -5.61 -18.77
CA LEU A 900 -26.40 -7.01 -18.39
C LEU A 900 -26.71 -7.04 -16.91
N ASP A 901 -27.77 -7.73 -16.61
CA ASP A 901 -28.19 -8.12 -15.29
C ASP A 901 -28.29 -9.65 -15.26
N TYR A 902 -28.23 -10.25 -14.09
CA TYR A 902 -28.41 -11.69 -14.00
C TYR A 902 -28.94 -12.14 -12.66
N GLU A 903 -29.75 -13.18 -12.68
CA GLU A 903 -30.32 -13.82 -11.49
C GLU A 903 -29.90 -15.29 -11.42
N ASP A 904 -29.89 -15.88 -10.23
CA ASP A 904 -29.59 -17.30 -10.07
C ASP A 904 -30.63 -18.17 -10.79
N ALA A 905 -30.19 -18.97 -11.76
CA ALA A 905 -31.02 -19.93 -12.49
C ALA A 905 -30.74 -21.38 -12.06
N GLY A 906 -30.05 -21.55 -10.92
CA GLY A 906 -29.78 -22.83 -10.30
C GLY A 906 -28.73 -23.66 -11.03
N TYR A 907 -28.67 -24.95 -10.65
CA TYR A 907 -27.62 -25.88 -11.08
C TYR A 907 -28.05 -26.75 -12.26
N ARG A 908 -27.14 -26.97 -13.21
CA ARG A 908 -27.40 -27.82 -14.39
C ARG A 908 -26.31 -28.81 -14.67
N LYS A 909 -26.71 -29.97 -15.17
CA LYS A 909 -25.80 -31.03 -15.60
C LYS A 909 -24.89 -30.55 -16.71
N SER A 910 -23.58 -30.75 -16.53
CA SER A 910 -22.58 -30.29 -17.48
C SER A 910 -21.37 -31.23 -17.56
N ASP A 911 -20.70 -31.28 -18.71
CA ASP A 911 -19.47 -32.07 -18.93
C ASP A 911 -18.24 -31.21 -18.62
N ILE A 912 -18.10 -30.90 -17.33
CA ILE A 912 -16.98 -30.16 -16.76
C ILE A 912 -15.84 -31.11 -16.36
N VAL A 913 -14.60 -30.64 -16.54
CA VAL A 913 -13.40 -31.39 -16.17
C VAL A 913 -12.34 -30.48 -15.55
N LYS A 914 -11.54 -31.05 -14.65
CA LYS A 914 -10.33 -30.41 -14.11
C LYS A 914 -9.20 -30.46 -15.13
N MET A 915 -8.64 -29.31 -15.47
CA MET A 915 -7.46 -29.12 -16.30
C MET A 915 -6.30 -28.61 -15.45
N GLU A 916 -5.19 -29.35 -15.46
CA GLU A 916 -4.00 -29.06 -14.66
C GLU A 916 -2.87 -28.58 -15.56
N LEU A 917 -2.20 -27.49 -15.17
CA LEU A 917 -0.96 -27.07 -15.81
C LEU A 917 0.21 -27.70 -15.07
N CYS A 918 1.00 -28.51 -15.77
CA CYS A 918 2.13 -29.24 -15.21
C CYS A 918 3.47 -28.70 -15.73
N VAL A 919 4.47 -28.59 -14.87
CA VAL A 919 5.88 -28.36 -15.22
C VAL A 919 6.68 -29.61 -14.89
N ASN A 920 7.33 -30.20 -15.90
CA ASN A 920 8.02 -31.48 -15.76
C ASN A 920 7.18 -32.54 -15.04
N THR A 921 5.92 -32.68 -15.45
CA THR A 921 4.90 -33.59 -14.90
C THR A 921 4.33 -33.26 -13.53
N VAL A 922 4.92 -32.28 -12.80
CA VAL A 922 4.41 -31.81 -11.50
C VAL A 922 3.27 -30.81 -11.73
N PRO A 923 2.05 -31.06 -11.24
CA PRO A 923 0.93 -30.13 -11.36
C PRO A 923 1.19 -28.85 -10.57
N GLN A 924 0.78 -27.71 -11.11
CA GLN A 924 0.79 -26.41 -10.45
C GLN A 924 -0.66 -26.09 -10.07
N ASP A 925 -1.00 -26.40 -8.82
CA ASP A 925 -2.33 -26.24 -8.22
C ASP A 925 -2.91 -24.83 -8.39
N ALA A 926 -2.10 -23.79 -8.15
CA ALA A 926 -2.51 -22.39 -8.31
C ALA A 926 -2.95 -22.00 -9.74
N LEU A 927 -2.65 -22.83 -10.74
CA LEU A 927 -2.99 -22.63 -12.17
C LEU A 927 -4.02 -23.63 -12.68
N THR A 928 -4.56 -24.49 -11.81
CA THR A 928 -5.58 -25.48 -12.15
C THR A 928 -6.92 -24.80 -12.39
N GLN A 929 -7.66 -25.27 -13.40
CA GLN A 929 -8.93 -24.69 -13.81
C GLN A 929 -9.97 -25.80 -14.04
N ILE A 930 -11.23 -25.56 -13.65
CA ILE A 930 -12.36 -26.39 -14.05
C ILE A 930 -12.98 -25.75 -15.29
N LEU A 931 -13.06 -26.52 -16.39
CA LEU A 931 -13.54 -26.03 -17.68
C LEU A 931 -14.54 -27.03 -18.29
N HIS A 932 -15.43 -26.52 -19.14
CA HIS A 932 -16.24 -27.38 -19.98
C HIS A 932 -15.38 -28.07 -21.05
N ARG A 933 -15.74 -29.31 -21.41
CA ARG A 933 -14.92 -30.13 -22.34
C ARG A 933 -14.63 -29.46 -23.68
N SER A 934 -15.58 -28.68 -24.20
CA SER A 934 -15.42 -27.97 -25.48
C SER A 934 -14.25 -26.96 -25.48
N GLN A 935 -13.84 -26.45 -24.31
CA GLN A 935 -12.84 -25.37 -24.21
C GLN A 935 -11.41 -25.86 -23.96
N ILE A 936 -11.24 -27.14 -23.58
CA ILE A 936 -9.94 -27.67 -23.11
C ILE A 936 -8.83 -27.49 -24.14
N MET A 937 -9.09 -27.79 -25.43
CA MET A 937 -8.04 -27.77 -26.46
C MET A 937 -7.49 -26.36 -26.69
N ALA A 938 -8.38 -25.39 -26.86
CA ALA A 938 -8.01 -24.00 -27.09
C ALA A 938 -7.30 -23.41 -25.86
N ARG A 939 -7.90 -23.58 -24.68
CA ARG A 939 -7.39 -23.02 -23.42
C ARG A 939 -6.10 -23.67 -22.96
N GLY A 940 -5.99 -24.99 -23.11
CA GLY A 940 -4.77 -25.74 -22.83
C GLY A 940 -3.60 -25.25 -23.67
N LYS A 941 -3.80 -25.04 -24.98
CA LYS A 941 -2.77 -24.51 -25.88
C LYS A 941 -2.37 -23.07 -25.52
N GLU A 942 -3.35 -22.21 -25.24
CA GLU A 942 -3.11 -20.83 -24.82
C GLU A 942 -2.28 -20.76 -23.53
N ASN A 943 -2.69 -21.51 -22.49
CA ASN A 943 -2.03 -21.49 -21.18
C ASN A 943 -0.58 -21.98 -21.27
N VAL A 944 -0.30 -23.08 -21.98
CA VAL A 944 1.09 -23.58 -22.13
C VAL A 944 1.96 -22.61 -22.93
N THR A 945 1.39 -21.92 -23.92
CA THR A 945 2.12 -20.96 -24.76
C THR A 945 2.49 -19.72 -23.97
N LYS A 946 1.52 -19.11 -23.28
CA LYS A 946 1.75 -17.93 -22.44
C LYS A 946 2.69 -18.23 -21.26
N PHE A 947 2.49 -19.36 -20.56
CA PHE A 947 3.31 -19.69 -19.39
C PHE A 947 4.79 -19.91 -19.73
N LYS A 948 5.07 -20.38 -20.96
CA LYS A 948 6.44 -20.53 -21.47
C LYS A 948 7.23 -19.22 -21.53
N GLU A 949 6.57 -18.09 -21.77
CA GLU A 949 7.21 -16.77 -21.92
C GLU A 949 7.81 -16.26 -20.61
N PHE A 950 7.21 -16.64 -19.47
CA PHE A 950 7.65 -16.19 -18.14
C PHE A 950 8.70 -17.09 -17.50
N LEU A 951 8.91 -18.30 -18.02
CA LEU A 951 9.86 -19.26 -17.47
C LEU A 951 11.26 -19.08 -18.08
N ARG A 952 12.27 -18.89 -17.22
CA ARG A 952 13.67 -18.77 -17.64
C ARG A 952 14.22 -20.08 -18.20
N HIS A 953 15.14 -19.98 -19.17
CA HIS A 953 15.86 -21.14 -19.71
C HIS A 953 16.71 -21.83 -18.63
N GLN A 954 16.56 -23.15 -18.52
CA GLN A 954 17.35 -24.01 -17.63
C GLN A 954 18.47 -24.74 -18.38
N LEU A 955 19.41 -25.35 -17.65
CA LEU A 955 20.49 -26.19 -18.23
C LEU A 955 19.97 -27.52 -18.79
N PHE A 956 18.74 -27.90 -18.43
CA PHE A 956 17.99 -29.04 -18.95
C PHE A 956 16.70 -28.58 -19.61
N GLU A 957 16.06 -29.49 -20.34
CA GLU A 957 14.81 -29.24 -21.05
C GLU A 957 13.64 -29.21 -20.06
N VAL A 958 12.82 -28.16 -20.12
CA VAL A 958 11.62 -28.01 -19.26
C VAL A 958 10.38 -28.22 -20.12
N ALA A 959 9.56 -29.21 -19.78
CA ALA A 959 8.31 -29.50 -20.44
C ALA A 959 7.14 -28.86 -19.68
N ILE A 960 6.34 -28.06 -20.37
CA ILE A 960 5.11 -27.45 -19.85
C ILE A 960 3.94 -28.17 -20.51
N GLN A 961 3.01 -28.70 -19.73
CA GLN A 961 1.95 -29.58 -20.23
C GLN A 961 0.60 -29.18 -19.61
N ALA A 962 -0.44 -29.06 -20.42
CA ALA A 962 -1.82 -29.06 -19.90
C ALA A 962 -2.33 -30.49 -19.89
N LYS A 963 -2.83 -30.97 -18.74
CA LYS A 963 -3.36 -32.33 -18.57
C LYS A 963 -4.82 -32.31 -18.15
N VAL A 964 -5.56 -33.32 -18.60
CA VAL A 964 -6.92 -33.62 -18.11
C VAL A 964 -7.00 -35.13 -17.88
N ASN A 965 -7.33 -35.57 -16.67
CA ASN A 965 -7.36 -36.98 -16.28
C ASN A 965 -6.06 -37.73 -16.68
N ASN A 966 -4.89 -37.17 -16.35
CA ASN A 966 -3.57 -37.68 -16.73
C ASN A 966 -3.23 -37.73 -18.23
N LYS A 967 -4.16 -37.37 -19.12
CA LYS A 967 -3.89 -37.24 -20.56
C LYS A 967 -3.36 -35.85 -20.88
N VAL A 968 -2.23 -35.77 -21.60
CA VAL A 968 -1.65 -34.50 -22.06
C VAL A 968 -2.46 -33.99 -23.25
N ILE A 969 -2.97 -32.77 -23.15
CA ILE A 969 -3.85 -32.13 -24.15
C ILE A 969 -3.07 -31.11 -24.99
N ALA A 970 -2.18 -30.35 -24.34
CA ALA A 970 -1.25 -29.44 -24.98
C ALA A 970 0.12 -29.54 -24.32
N ARG A 971 1.20 -29.30 -25.08
CA ARG A 971 2.57 -29.34 -24.58
C ARG A 971 3.44 -28.31 -25.28
N GLU A 972 4.18 -27.56 -24.47
CA GLU A 972 5.27 -26.70 -24.91
C GLU A 972 6.58 -27.13 -24.24
N THR A 973 7.71 -26.75 -24.83
CA THR A 973 9.02 -27.16 -24.33
C THR A 973 10.04 -26.04 -24.43
N ILE A 974 10.67 -25.72 -23.30
CA ILE A 974 11.75 -24.76 -23.21
C ILE A 974 13.06 -25.50 -23.45
N LYS A 975 13.77 -25.09 -24.52
CA LYS A 975 15.05 -25.68 -24.88
C LYS A 975 16.10 -25.39 -23.79
N ALA A 976 16.90 -26.42 -23.49
CA ALA A 976 17.99 -26.35 -22.54
C ALA A 976 19.10 -25.40 -23.05
N LYS A 977 19.56 -24.48 -22.20
CA LYS A 977 20.74 -23.64 -22.48
C LYS A 977 21.94 -24.54 -22.79
N ARG A 978 22.67 -24.22 -23.86
CA ARG A 978 23.79 -25.04 -24.34
C ARG A 978 25.05 -24.21 -24.33
N LYS A 979 26.07 -24.69 -23.60
CA LYS A 979 27.43 -24.19 -23.75
C LYS A 979 27.99 -24.75 -25.05
N ASP A 980 28.64 -23.92 -25.86
CA ASP A 980 29.41 -24.41 -27.00
C ASP A 980 30.67 -25.12 -26.47
N VAL A 981 30.57 -26.43 -26.29
CA VAL A 981 31.68 -27.29 -25.86
C VAL A 981 32.70 -27.54 -26.98
N THR A 982 32.40 -27.09 -28.21
CA THR A 982 33.24 -27.27 -29.39
C THR A 982 34.04 -26.03 -29.78
N GLN A 983 33.78 -24.88 -29.15
CA GLN A 983 34.42 -23.58 -29.45
C GLN A 983 35.95 -23.60 -29.41
N LYS A 984 36.57 -24.47 -28.58
CA LYS A 984 38.05 -24.58 -28.44
C LYS A 984 38.66 -25.73 -29.25
N LEU A 985 37.93 -26.33 -30.19
CA LEU A 985 38.41 -27.45 -31.02
C LEU A 985 38.81 -26.97 -32.42
N HIS A 986 39.96 -27.44 -32.92
CA HIS A 986 40.34 -27.31 -34.33
C HIS A 986 39.58 -28.32 -35.20
N ALA A 987 39.30 -27.95 -36.45
CA ALA A 987 38.34 -28.62 -37.35
C ALA A 987 38.59 -30.11 -37.66
N ALA A 988 39.76 -30.65 -37.34
CA ALA A 988 40.19 -32.00 -37.76
C ALA A 988 39.88 -33.14 -36.76
N ASP A 989 39.47 -32.87 -35.51
CA ASP A 989 39.30 -33.93 -34.48
C ASP A 989 37.83 -34.28 -34.19
N ILE A 990 37.27 -35.17 -35.02
CA ILE A 990 35.88 -35.66 -34.92
C ILE A 990 35.66 -36.48 -33.64
N SER A 991 36.69 -37.21 -33.18
CA SER A 991 36.60 -38.09 -32.01
C SER A 991 36.38 -37.30 -30.72
N ARG A 992 37.15 -36.23 -30.53
CA ARG A 992 37.08 -35.34 -29.36
C ARG A 992 35.80 -34.51 -29.36
N ARG A 993 35.33 -34.11 -30.55
CA ARG A 993 34.02 -33.48 -30.73
C ARG A 993 32.88 -34.40 -30.25
N LYS A 994 32.85 -35.67 -30.69
CA LYS A 994 31.83 -36.64 -30.24
C LYS A 994 31.85 -36.85 -28.73
N LYS A 995 33.04 -37.03 -28.14
CA LYS A 995 33.22 -37.25 -26.69
C LYS A 995 32.68 -36.08 -25.84
N LEU A 996 32.96 -34.83 -26.24
CA LEU A 996 32.44 -33.66 -25.52
C LEU A 996 30.93 -33.49 -25.65
N LEU A 997 30.36 -33.85 -26.80
CA LEU A 997 28.92 -33.83 -27.04
C LEU A 997 28.20 -34.93 -26.24
N GLU A 998 28.75 -36.14 -26.17
CA GLU A 998 28.22 -37.23 -25.35
C GLU A 998 28.24 -36.86 -23.87
N ARG A 999 29.36 -36.32 -23.36
CA ARG A 999 29.46 -35.86 -21.97
C ARG A 999 28.45 -34.74 -21.65
N GLN A 1000 28.24 -33.80 -22.57
CA GLN A 1000 27.21 -32.77 -22.43
C GLN A 1000 25.79 -33.37 -22.43
N LYS A 1001 25.53 -34.38 -23.26
CA LYS A 1001 24.23 -35.09 -23.35
C LYS A 1001 23.94 -35.87 -22.06
N GLU A 1002 24.90 -36.61 -21.54
CA GLU A 1002 24.79 -37.35 -20.28
C GLU A 1002 24.57 -36.42 -19.08
N GLY A 1003 25.36 -35.35 -18.97
CA GLY A 1003 25.18 -34.34 -17.91
C GLY A 1003 23.79 -33.71 -17.93
N LYS A 1004 23.25 -33.41 -19.13
CA LYS A 1004 21.87 -32.91 -19.27
C LYS A 1004 20.81 -33.95 -18.90
N LYS A 1005 21.04 -35.23 -19.21
CA LYS A 1005 20.13 -36.32 -18.83
C LYS A 1005 20.08 -36.49 -17.31
N GLN A 1006 21.23 -36.44 -16.65
CA GLN A 1006 21.33 -36.52 -15.19
C GLN A 1006 20.67 -35.31 -14.51
N MET A 1007 20.92 -34.10 -15.01
CA MET A 1007 20.27 -32.88 -14.51
C MET A 1007 18.74 -32.90 -14.72
N LYS A 1008 18.23 -33.54 -15.78
CA LYS A 1008 16.78 -33.67 -16.02
C LYS A 1008 16.10 -34.62 -15.03
N SER A 1009 16.79 -35.69 -14.60
CA SER A 1009 16.22 -36.66 -13.65
C SER A 1009 16.19 -36.16 -12.21
N THR A 1010 17.11 -35.28 -11.81
CA THR A 1010 17.21 -34.76 -10.43
C THR A 1010 16.78 -33.31 -10.29
N GLY A 1011 16.68 -32.56 -11.39
CA GLY A 1011 16.35 -31.14 -11.40
C GLY A 1011 14.86 -30.87 -11.19
N ARG A 1012 14.49 -30.44 -9.98
CA ARG A 1012 13.21 -29.77 -9.74
C ARG A 1012 13.29 -28.33 -10.27
N VAL A 1013 12.33 -27.95 -11.10
CA VAL A 1013 12.19 -26.56 -11.55
C VAL A 1013 11.50 -25.80 -10.43
N ASN A 1014 12.23 -24.94 -9.72
CA ASN A 1014 11.62 -24.03 -8.76
C ASN A 1014 11.05 -22.83 -9.53
N ILE A 1015 9.75 -22.59 -9.39
CA ILE A 1015 9.04 -21.50 -10.07
C ILE A 1015 8.87 -20.38 -9.04
N ASN A 1016 9.50 -19.25 -9.30
CA ASN A 1016 9.40 -18.09 -8.39
C ASN A 1016 7.97 -17.54 -8.39
N GLN A 1017 7.53 -17.00 -7.26
CA GLN A 1017 6.22 -16.33 -7.11
C GLN A 1017 6.01 -15.22 -8.16
N GLU A 1018 7.06 -14.51 -8.56
CA GLU A 1018 7.03 -13.51 -9.65
C GLU A 1018 6.52 -14.07 -10.99
N VAL A 1019 6.82 -15.33 -11.30
CA VAL A 1019 6.38 -15.98 -12.55
C VAL A 1019 4.88 -16.27 -12.50
N TYR A 1020 4.38 -16.73 -11.35
CA TYR A 1020 2.95 -16.89 -11.14
C TYR A 1020 2.23 -15.54 -11.21
N GLN A 1021 2.78 -14.52 -10.56
CA GLN A 1021 2.23 -13.17 -10.58
C GLN A 1021 2.20 -12.59 -12.00
N ALA A 1022 3.24 -12.80 -12.79
CA ALA A 1022 3.29 -12.32 -14.18
C ALA A 1022 2.29 -13.07 -15.09
N PHE A 1023 2.09 -14.37 -14.88
CA PHE A 1023 1.12 -15.15 -15.66
C PHE A 1023 -0.33 -14.85 -15.27
N LEU A 1024 -0.58 -14.57 -13.98
CA LEU A 1024 -1.92 -14.29 -13.44
C LEU A 1024 -2.31 -12.81 -13.54
N ARG A 1025 -1.36 -11.89 -13.74
CA ARG A 1025 -1.63 -10.51 -14.16
C ARG A 1025 -2.16 -10.53 -15.59
N ARG A 1026 -3.49 -10.56 -15.74
CA ARG A 1026 -4.15 -10.25 -17.01
C ARG A 1026 -4.28 -8.75 -17.17
#